data_AF-A0A8C2LS02-F1
#
_entry.id   AF-A0A8C2LS02-F1
#
_cell.length_a   1.000
_cell.length_b   1.000
_cell.length_c   1.000
_cell.angle_alpha   90.00
_cell.angle_beta   90.00
_cell.angle_gamma   90.00
#
_symmetry.space_group_name_H-M   'P 1'
#
loop_
_entity.id
_entity.type
_entity.pdbx_description
1 polymer ?
#
loop_
_entity_poly.entity_id
_entity_poly.type
_entity_poly.pdbx_seq_one_letter_code
_entity_poly.pdbx_strand_id
1 'polypeptide(L)'
;MAWGPTFPPQGIQAQGTLRNANPQTPKESRGGKREERGKVAMSCEVPLRRRSSPGPACRFYMNMNGFLKRDESGKPIFTMGYETFILKTAHFKRSKSRPLWYTINHSPVFILGGIEDEKTILLSDTSFQDYSLVELSIDSCWVGSYYCPMLEFSATIHDAISTESTLFIRQNQLVYYFTGRYSSLFDNSRSSSSWVRVLASECIKRLCPVFIHGNGSEYILALTTGKHEGYIHIGTITDGLVSFRMVPEKWSICDKFIGTNCSINWATYITDEKILLLLVQVLSWDSALVYNLVSFNLETQNLEVLYVLPLFIPEAQGLDFLVLDGTEPYTTTSMVPKGLFFNTFNNMLYIWGNFILQSYNRIHFIYLADFPKESTIKYMVNSYQGDMAFVTEKDEIWYFLEGGYDVYQIIPSKGWSIYFNLQKMHQSSLFAEQEFLVSVFYEDGQLYQLIYLLESGNERLVKRVLPVAQLLLYNQNNPVTLQKHGSYRMPFFTNFCPFKVMRLRDLPKKQHFARQELYHAPPPLVSESLGFHNNKTLAVYQGLVYYLLWLHSKYDKPYADPVHDPTWRWWEQKTQYKDYYFYLSSNWLAAEGVYIDMSSYQKLYNISNDYGLPETVFLDKGNAFSFTIFLSSDDDTFKLNSNPVTGYQVEKKLAVAVAVADPDCLKASVKQEVLLNRKAVLYRITIKDRKVCYDQGLSGHNLKKTSMMVKVLGSSGKCFQTSYSGTSMQGHLMVPVLIGCPPGKRLAFDVTYTILHSRELNKHYFDCGRTNPEMPCFLFRDLFQPFFLIQDMVTGDSGSFLGSYLLKVVGGGHTIDTIRDYTEEEIYHYNSPLDKTNSLIWKTKVERTTLDKKFYIMSYQSPGIEWLCLENSPCHDITPQNIFAPEFFLKLLVSNRGVDTSTYCDYQLIFVLHMHGLPLSGKRSLFIVIVSISLLVGLVVFYILFLLLWPHIVRAWISLRWKINNIMASESYYTYATSNPAFSFQSHSGSEQSYKEGSKEETIVKKEVVA
;
A
#
# COMPACT_ATOMS: atom_id res chain seq x y z
N MET A 1 62.04 -14.46 -30.24
CA MET A 1 62.53 -15.07 -31.50
C MET A 1 61.32 -15.56 -32.28
N ALA A 2 61.32 -15.42 -33.61
CA ALA A 2 60.56 -16.12 -34.67
C ALA A 2 59.13 -16.67 -34.42
N TRP A 3 58.14 -16.58 -35.33
CA TRP A 3 58.05 -16.05 -36.71
C TRP A 3 56.53 -15.82 -37.02
N GLY A 4 56.17 -15.01 -38.02
CA GLY A 4 54.83 -15.02 -38.66
C GLY A 4 54.78 -16.02 -39.83
N PRO A 5 53.59 -16.47 -40.31
CA PRO A 5 52.72 -15.72 -41.25
C PRO A 5 51.20 -15.80 -40.87
N THR A 6 50.24 -14.91 -41.17
CA THR A 6 49.78 -14.11 -42.36
C THR A 6 48.83 -14.79 -43.38
N PHE A 7 47.51 -14.68 -43.12
CA PHE A 7 46.38 -14.41 -44.06
C PHE A 7 45.88 -15.54 -45.04
N PRO A 8 44.73 -15.40 -45.76
CA PRO A 8 43.37 -15.82 -45.35
C PRO A 8 42.66 -16.59 -46.52
N PRO A 9 41.37 -16.40 -46.90
CA PRO A 9 40.08 -16.26 -46.18
C PRO A 9 39.08 -17.38 -46.55
N GLN A 10 37.91 -17.44 -45.87
CA GLN A 10 36.63 -17.74 -46.55
C GLN A 10 35.45 -17.38 -45.64
N GLY A 11 34.51 -16.58 -46.15
CA GLY A 11 33.27 -16.23 -45.46
C GLY A 11 32.09 -16.98 -46.04
N ILE A 12 31.12 -17.34 -45.19
CA ILE A 12 29.75 -17.62 -45.61
C ILE A 12 28.85 -16.73 -44.76
N GLN A 13 28.19 -15.77 -45.40
CA GLN A 13 27.04 -15.09 -44.81
C GLN A 13 25.84 -16.05 -44.83
N ALA A 14 25.16 -16.17 -43.69
CA ALA A 14 23.79 -16.66 -43.66
C ALA A 14 22.95 -15.63 -42.88
N GLN A 15 22.05 -14.94 -43.57
CA GLN A 15 21.12 -14.00 -42.96
C GLN A 15 20.04 -14.79 -42.18
N GLY A 16 19.98 -14.59 -40.87
CA GLY A 16 18.89 -15.04 -40.01
C GLY A 16 18.05 -13.85 -39.54
N THR A 17 16.94 -13.56 -40.22
CA THR A 17 16.02 -12.47 -39.83
C THR A 17 15.22 -12.85 -38.59
N LEU A 18 15.58 -12.29 -37.43
CA LEU A 18 14.76 -12.35 -36.23
C LEU A 18 13.49 -11.50 -36.43
N ARG A 19 12.38 -12.18 -36.75
CA ARG A 19 11.05 -11.57 -36.81
C ARG A 19 10.64 -11.02 -35.44
N ASN A 20 10.03 -9.84 -35.44
CA ASN A 20 9.36 -9.27 -34.27
C ASN A 20 8.36 -10.25 -33.64
N ALA A 21 8.70 -10.79 -32.48
CA ALA A 21 7.74 -11.45 -31.61
C ALA A 21 7.05 -10.37 -30.75
N ASN A 22 5.93 -9.84 -31.25
CA ASN A 22 5.00 -9.06 -30.41
C ASN A 22 4.50 -9.97 -29.27
N PRO A 23 4.72 -9.62 -27.99
CA PRO A 23 3.97 -10.24 -26.91
C PRO A 23 2.51 -9.82 -27.07
N GLN A 24 1.61 -10.77 -27.34
CA GLN A 24 0.19 -10.48 -27.46
C GLN A 24 -0.36 -9.98 -26.13
N THR A 25 -1.05 -8.84 -26.17
CA THR A 25 -1.89 -8.36 -25.07
C THR A 25 -3.07 -9.32 -24.87
N PRO A 26 -3.44 -9.65 -23.62
CA PRO A 26 -4.79 -10.14 -23.34
C PRO A 26 -5.77 -9.03 -23.73
N LYS A 27 -6.79 -9.35 -24.53
CA LYS A 27 -7.85 -8.40 -24.88
C LYS A 27 -8.72 -8.13 -23.66
N GLU A 28 -9.02 -6.86 -23.41
CA GLU A 28 -10.05 -6.46 -22.46
C GLU A 28 -11.41 -7.05 -22.85
N SER A 29 -11.96 -7.94 -22.02
CA SER A 29 -13.39 -8.22 -22.01
C SER A 29 -14.10 -7.13 -21.23
N ARG A 30 -15.11 -6.49 -21.84
CA ARG A 30 -15.90 -5.44 -21.20
C ARG A 30 -16.80 -6.05 -20.11
N GLY A 31 -16.33 -6.02 -18.87
CA GLY A 31 -17.10 -6.35 -17.66
C GLY A 31 -16.44 -5.71 -16.45
N GLY A 32 -17.14 -4.78 -15.79
CA GLY A 32 -16.52 -3.89 -14.81
C GLY A 32 -16.08 -4.58 -13.51
N LYS A 33 -14.77 -4.85 -13.38
CA LYS A 33 -14.08 -4.99 -12.09
C LYS A 33 -12.77 -4.21 -12.13
N ARG A 34 -12.58 -3.29 -11.17
CA ARG A 34 -11.27 -2.67 -10.89
C ARG A 34 -10.37 -3.74 -10.31
N GLU A 35 -9.40 -4.23 -11.08
CA GLU A 35 -8.21 -4.89 -10.51
C GLU A 35 -7.27 -3.79 -10.02
N GLU A 36 -7.07 -3.72 -8.70
CA GLU A 36 -6.09 -2.82 -8.10
C GLU A 36 -4.67 -3.30 -8.44
N ARG A 37 -4.04 -2.65 -9.43
CA ARG A 37 -2.63 -2.89 -9.75
C ARG A 37 -1.76 -2.35 -8.63
N GLY A 38 -1.35 -3.22 -7.71
CA GLY A 38 -0.48 -2.88 -6.58
C GLY A 38 0.75 -2.08 -7.01
N LYS A 39 0.90 -0.87 -6.45
CA LYS A 39 2.10 -0.04 -6.65
C LYS A 39 3.22 -0.61 -5.78
N VAL A 40 4.26 -1.18 -6.39
CA VAL A 40 5.46 -1.61 -5.68
C VAL A 40 6.51 -0.49 -5.71
N ALA A 41 6.92 -0.06 -4.52
CA ALA A 41 8.00 0.89 -4.29
C ALA A 41 9.18 0.19 -3.61
N MET A 42 10.38 0.29 -4.19
CA MET A 42 11.61 -0.30 -3.66
C MET A 42 12.47 0.79 -3.00
N SER A 43 12.88 0.59 -1.75
CA SER A 43 13.93 1.38 -1.10
C SER A 43 15.28 0.68 -1.28
N CYS A 44 16.17 1.28 -2.07
CA CYS A 44 17.52 0.78 -2.27
C CYS A 44 18.49 1.50 -1.34
N GLU A 45 19.12 0.79 -0.40
CA GLU A 45 20.21 1.32 0.41
C GLU A 45 21.57 0.95 -0.21
N VAL A 46 22.32 1.95 -0.68
CA VAL A 46 23.63 1.75 -1.33
C VAL A 46 24.75 2.14 -0.36
N PRO A 47 25.52 1.18 0.17
CA PRO A 47 26.67 1.49 1.03
C PRO A 47 27.84 2.01 0.19
N LEU A 48 28.04 3.33 0.21
CA LEU A 48 29.16 4.00 -0.46
C LEU A 48 30.49 3.69 0.26
N ARG A 49 31.25 2.72 -0.26
CA ARG A 49 32.67 2.55 0.11
C ARG A 49 33.51 3.64 -0.56
N ARG A 50 33.88 4.69 0.19
CA ARG A 50 35.05 5.51 -0.17
C ARG A 50 36.32 4.77 0.21
N ARG A 51 37.42 5.07 -0.49
CA ARG A 51 38.70 4.32 -0.45
C ARG A 51 39.42 4.34 0.91
N SER A 52 38.86 4.99 1.94
CA SER A 52 39.41 5.10 3.30
C SER A 52 38.35 5.22 4.41
N SER A 53 37.05 5.17 4.12
CA SER A 53 35.98 5.17 5.15
C SER A 53 34.63 4.69 4.58
N PRO A 54 33.74 4.14 5.44
CA PRO A 54 32.33 4.00 5.09
C PRO A 54 31.71 5.39 4.92
N GLY A 55 31.18 5.70 3.74
CA GLY A 55 30.33 6.88 3.55
C GLY A 55 28.93 6.64 4.12
N PRO A 56 28.13 7.69 4.32
CA PRO A 56 26.70 7.54 4.62
C PRO A 56 26.03 6.74 3.50
N ALA A 57 25.14 5.83 3.86
CA ALA A 57 24.38 5.05 2.89
C ALA A 57 23.32 5.93 2.24
N CYS A 58 23.27 5.96 0.91
CA CYS A 58 22.22 6.67 0.18
C CYS A 58 21.01 5.77 0.03
N ARG A 59 19.81 6.31 0.27
CA ARG A 59 18.53 5.64 0.04
C ARG A 59 17.80 6.31 -1.12
N PHE A 60 17.26 5.50 -2.03
CA PHE A 60 16.45 5.97 -3.15
C PHE A 60 15.18 5.12 -3.29
N TYR A 61 14.07 5.75 -3.67
CA TYR A 61 12.78 5.09 -3.90
C TYR A 61 12.54 4.90 -5.41
N MET A 62 12.29 3.66 -5.84
CA MET A 62 11.93 3.33 -7.23
C MET A 62 10.49 2.80 -7.34
N ASN A 63 9.67 3.45 -8.15
CA ASN A 63 8.34 2.97 -8.54
C ASN A 63 8.44 2.07 -9.79
N MET A 64 8.04 0.81 -9.65
CA MET A 64 8.18 -0.19 -10.72
C MET A 64 7.29 0.04 -11.96
N ASN A 65 6.28 0.91 -11.88
CA ASN A 65 5.37 1.22 -12.99
C ASN A 65 5.84 2.40 -13.87
N GLY A 66 7.05 2.93 -13.63
CA GLY A 66 7.65 4.04 -14.38
C GLY A 66 8.71 3.61 -15.40
N PHE A 67 8.55 4.04 -16.66
CA PHE A 67 9.60 3.90 -17.68
C PHE A 67 10.56 5.08 -17.65
N LEU A 68 11.86 4.78 -17.75
CA LEU A 68 12.92 5.78 -17.90
C LEU A 68 13.10 6.09 -19.39
N LYS A 69 12.41 7.11 -19.91
CA LYS A 69 12.57 7.55 -21.30
C LYS A 69 13.85 8.39 -21.43
N ARG A 70 14.72 8.03 -22.37
CA ARG A 70 15.85 8.85 -22.81
C ARG A 70 15.44 9.70 -24.00
N ASP A 71 16.08 10.84 -24.17
CA ASP A 71 16.00 11.62 -25.41
C ASP A 71 16.86 10.99 -26.52
N GLU A 72 16.87 11.60 -27.70
CA GLU A 72 17.64 11.13 -28.86
C GLU A 72 19.17 11.28 -28.66
N SER A 73 19.62 12.07 -27.68
CA SER A 73 21.05 12.20 -27.31
C SER A 73 21.51 11.28 -26.16
N GLY A 74 20.58 10.57 -25.51
CA GLY A 74 20.85 9.59 -24.47
C GLY A 74 21.06 10.14 -23.05
N LYS A 75 20.72 11.41 -22.80
CA LYS A 75 20.97 12.12 -21.53
C LYS A 75 19.68 12.23 -20.68
N PRO A 76 19.72 11.95 -19.36
CA PRO A 76 18.59 12.23 -18.47
C PRO A 76 18.53 13.74 -18.17
N ILE A 77 17.36 14.36 -18.38
CA ILE A 77 17.13 15.80 -18.19
C ILE A 77 15.72 16.00 -17.60
N PHE A 78 15.58 16.93 -16.64
CA PHE A 78 14.45 17.03 -15.70
C PHE A 78 14.01 18.50 -15.45
N THR A 79 12.69 18.83 -15.41
CA THR A 79 11.95 19.75 -14.47
C THR A 79 10.53 20.17 -14.94
N MET A 80 9.75 20.80 -14.03
CA MET A 80 8.28 21.02 -14.08
C MET A 80 7.85 22.37 -14.69
N GLY A 81 8.84 23.13 -15.13
CA GLY A 81 8.84 24.56 -15.40
C GLY A 81 10.27 24.94 -15.81
N TYR A 82 10.61 26.23 -15.80
CA TYR A 82 12.03 26.60 -15.95
C TYR A 82 12.71 26.57 -14.58
N GLU A 83 13.69 25.67 -14.41
CA GLU A 83 14.52 25.64 -13.21
C GLU A 83 15.30 26.96 -13.09
N THR A 84 15.08 27.67 -11.98
CA THR A 84 15.74 28.94 -11.71
C THR A 84 16.95 28.69 -10.82
N PHE A 85 18.13 28.58 -11.43
CA PHE A 85 19.40 28.21 -10.76
C PHE A 85 19.92 29.20 -9.70
N ILE A 86 19.19 30.28 -9.39
CA ILE A 86 19.62 31.34 -8.47
C ILE A 86 18.54 31.58 -7.42
N LEU A 87 18.74 31.00 -6.23
CA LEU A 87 18.12 31.49 -5.00
C LEU A 87 18.60 32.91 -4.74
N LYS A 88 17.67 33.82 -4.43
CA LYS A 88 18.00 35.20 -4.04
C LYS A 88 17.70 35.34 -2.56
N THR A 89 18.61 35.93 -1.77
CA THR A 89 18.32 36.32 -0.37
C THR A 89 16.99 37.08 -0.21
N ALA A 90 16.59 37.88 -1.20
CA ALA A 90 15.32 38.60 -1.19
C ALA A 90 14.08 37.69 -1.03
N HIS A 91 14.13 36.45 -1.56
CA HIS A 91 13.03 35.46 -1.49
C HIS A 91 12.67 35.04 -0.06
N PHE A 92 13.62 35.12 0.88
CA PHE A 92 13.46 34.65 2.27
C PHE A 92 13.65 35.75 3.31
N LYS A 93 14.35 36.84 2.97
CA LYS A 93 14.55 37.98 3.86
C LYS A 93 13.32 38.89 3.99
N ARG A 94 12.45 38.90 2.98
CA ARG A 94 11.19 39.66 2.98
C ARG A 94 10.00 38.78 3.34
N SER A 95 9.86 37.65 2.63
CA SER A 95 8.82 36.66 2.86
C SER A 95 8.95 35.99 4.24
N LYS A 96 7.93 36.15 5.09
CA LYS A 96 7.82 35.42 6.37
C LYS A 96 7.76 33.89 6.16
N SER A 97 7.91 33.11 7.24
CA SER A 97 7.75 31.64 7.20
C SER A 97 6.35 31.20 6.70
N ARG A 98 6.21 30.00 6.12
CA ARG A 98 4.90 29.48 5.68
C ARG A 98 4.71 28.00 5.98
N PRO A 99 3.47 27.54 6.20
CA PRO A 99 3.17 26.14 6.42
C PRO A 99 3.43 25.29 5.17
N LEU A 100 3.83 24.05 5.38
CA LEU A 100 3.90 23.03 4.34
C LEU A 100 2.62 22.17 4.39
N TRP A 101 1.84 22.15 3.31
CA TRP A 101 0.57 21.41 3.25
C TRP A 101 0.66 20.17 2.36
N TYR A 102 0.38 19.00 2.94
CA TYR A 102 0.48 17.71 2.27
C TYR A 102 -0.46 16.67 2.89
N THR A 103 -0.89 15.67 2.10
CA THR A 103 -1.50 14.45 2.62
C THR A 103 -0.43 13.64 3.36
N ILE A 104 -0.64 13.40 4.66
CA ILE A 104 0.36 12.81 5.57
C ILE A 104 0.68 11.37 5.16
N ASN A 105 1.97 10.99 5.18
CA ASN A 105 2.48 9.65 4.85
C ASN A 105 2.13 9.13 3.43
N HIS A 106 1.46 9.92 2.59
CA HIS A 106 1.05 9.53 1.23
C HIS A 106 1.62 10.44 0.15
N SER A 107 1.84 11.73 0.46
CA SER A 107 2.41 12.71 -0.47
C SER A 107 3.88 12.38 -0.84
N PRO A 108 4.20 12.01 -2.09
CA PRO A 108 5.55 11.62 -2.50
C PRO A 108 6.48 12.80 -2.81
N VAL A 109 5.92 14.02 -2.87
CA VAL A 109 6.61 15.26 -3.24
C VAL A 109 6.06 16.38 -2.38
N PHE A 110 6.90 17.33 -1.96
CA PHE A 110 6.51 18.53 -1.24
C PHE A 110 6.67 19.77 -2.10
N ILE A 111 5.68 20.66 -2.03
CA ILE A 111 5.68 21.98 -2.67
C ILE A 111 5.46 23.08 -1.64
N LEU A 112 6.25 24.16 -1.73
CA LEU A 112 6.13 25.32 -0.87
C LEU A 112 6.09 26.60 -1.70
N GLY A 113 4.97 27.31 -1.65
CA GLY A 113 4.79 28.63 -2.27
C GLY A 113 5.20 29.78 -1.34
N GLY A 114 4.53 30.92 -1.50
CA GLY A 114 4.67 32.09 -0.64
C GLY A 114 5.94 32.91 -0.87
N ILE A 115 6.52 32.87 -2.07
CA ILE A 115 7.59 33.79 -2.48
C ILE A 115 6.92 35.08 -3.01
N GLU A 116 7.23 36.21 -2.38
CA GLU A 116 6.61 37.50 -2.70
C GLU A 116 6.85 37.92 -4.16
N ASP A 117 5.76 38.20 -4.87
CA ASP A 117 5.70 38.71 -6.25
C ASP A 117 6.46 37.88 -7.30
N GLU A 118 6.66 36.59 -7.04
CA GLU A 118 7.17 35.63 -8.03
C GLU A 118 6.22 34.43 -8.21
N LYS A 119 6.15 33.90 -9.43
CA LYS A 119 5.42 32.67 -9.77
C LYS A 119 6.20 31.40 -9.40
N THR A 120 6.98 31.44 -8.32
CA THR A 120 7.96 30.42 -7.98
C THR A 120 7.49 29.54 -6.82
N ILE A 121 7.80 28.25 -6.91
CA ILE A 121 7.63 27.28 -5.82
C ILE A 121 8.95 26.56 -5.54
N LEU A 122 9.17 26.23 -4.28
CA LEU A 122 10.19 25.24 -3.90
C LEU A 122 9.57 23.85 -4.02
N LEU A 123 10.25 22.95 -4.73
CA LEU A 123 9.85 21.57 -5.01
C LEU A 123 10.89 20.61 -4.41
N SER A 124 10.45 19.52 -3.79
CA SER A 124 11.34 18.43 -3.38
C SER A 124 10.64 17.07 -3.30
N ASP A 125 11.28 16.02 -3.79
CA ASP A 125 10.92 14.61 -3.64
C ASP A 125 11.74 13.90 -2.54
N THR A 126 12.68 14.61 -1.91
CA THR A 126 13.54 14.13 -0.81
C THR A 126 13.27 14.89 0.49
N SER A 127 12.04 15.40 0.64
CA SER A 127 11.59 16.17 1.79
C SER A 127 12.49 17.37 2.15
N PHE A 128 13.02 18.07 1.15
CA PHE A 128 14.00 19.17 1.24
C PHE A 128 15.40 18.77 1.78
N GLN A 129 15.84 17.53 1.54
CA GLN A 129 17.29 17.24 1.55
C GLN A 129 17.94 17.85 0.31
N ASP A 130 17.39 17.54 -0.86
CA ASP A 130 17.61 18.24 -2.13
C ASP A 130 16.33 19.01 -2.51
N TYR A 131 16.43 20.05 -3.34
CA TYR A 131 15.29 20.87 -3.76
C TYR A 131 15.56 21.57 -5.09
N SER A 132 14.49 21.90 -5.82
CA SER A 132 14.53 22.75 -7.01
C SER A 132 13.65 23.99 -6.80
N LEU A 133 14.11 25.14 -7.28
CA LEU A 133 13.30 26.35 -7.40
C LEU A 133 12.71 26.40 -8.81
N VAL A 134 11.38 26.29 -8.89
CA VAL A 134 10.64 26.14 -10.16
C VAL A 134 9.79 27.37 -10.42
N GLU A 135 10.00 28.03 -11.56
CA GLU A 135 9.07 29.06 -12.06
C GLU A 135 7.92 28.40 -12.84
N LEU A 136 6.69 28.78 -12.50
CA LEU A 136 5.47 28.19 -13.05
C LEU A 136 4.96 28.93 -14.29
N SER A 137 4.87 28.20 -15.41
CA SER A 137 4.37 28.69 -16.70
C SER A 137 2.83 28.72 -16.80
N ILE A 138 2.18 29.25 -15.76
CA ILE A 138 0.71 29.47 -15.69
C ILE A 138 0.29 30.85 -16.26
N ASP A 139 -1.01 31.02 -16.52
CA ASP A 139 -1.64 32.23 -17.10
C ASP A 139 -1.13 33.54 -16.48
N SER A 140 -1.14 34.62 -17.25
CA SER A 140 -0.72 35.94 -16.78
C SER A 140 -1.50 36.39 -15.53
N CYS A 141 -0.83 37.03 -14.56
CA CYS A 141 -1.45 37.44 -13.28
C CYS A 141 -2.65 38.39 -13.49
N TRP A 142 -2.69 39.08 -14.63
CA TRP A 142 -3.76 39.99 -15.06
C TRP A 142 -5.05 39.27 -15.50
N VAL A 143 -5.06 37.94 -15.66
CA VAL A 143 -6.25 37.15 -16.03
C VAL A 143 -7.16 36.93 -14.81
N GLY A 144 -7.61 38.03 -14.22
CA GLY A 144 -8.64 38.02 -13.19
C GLY A 144 -9.97 37.50 -13.72
N SER A 145 -10.77 36.88 -12.85
CA SER A 145 -12.19 36.72 -13.12
C SER A 145 -12.85 38.10 -13.01
N TYR A 146 -13.51 38.55 -14.09
CA TYR A 146 -13.99 39.93 -14.28
C TYR A 146 -14.95 40.45 -13.18
N TYR A 147 -15.48 39.56 -12.36
CA TYR A 147 -16.52 39.79 -11.37
C TYR A 147 -16.03 39.62 -9.91
N CYS A 148 -14.75 39.32 -9.71
CA CYS A 148 -14.20 39.09 -8.38
C CYS A 148 -13.63 40.37 -7.76
N PRO A 149 -13.92 40.65 -6.47
CA PRO A 149 -13.32 41.78 -5.78
C PRO A 149 -11.82 41.56 -5.61
N MET A 150 -11.02 42.52 -6.06
CA MET A 150 -9.55 42.50 -5.95
C MET A 150 -9.08 43.85 -5.39
N LEU A 151 -8.19 43.80 -4.40
CA LEU A 151 -7.56 44.98 -3.81
C LEU A 151 -6.22 45.28 -4.50
N GLU A 152 -5.37 44.26 -4.65
CA GLU A 152 -4.09 44.31 -5.36
C GLU A 152 -3.83 42.99 -6.10
N PHE A 153 -3.06 43.03 -7.19
CA PHE A 153 -2.61 41.85 -7.93
C PHE A 153 -1.19 41.48 -7.50
N SER A 154 -0.95 40.23 -7.13
CA SER A 154 0.41 39.70 -6.91
C SER A 154 0.68 38.52 -7.85
N ALA A 155 1.95 38.25 -8.14
CA ALA A 155 2.37 36.99 -8.78
C ALA A 155 2.56 35.84 -7.78
N THR A 156 2.50 36.12 -6.47
CA THR A 156 2.69 35.15 -5.38
C THR A 156 1.77 33.94 -5.52
N ILE A 157 2.35 32.74 -5.38
CA ILE A 157 1.58 31.51 -5.14
C ILE A 157 1.22 31.43 -3.66
N HIS A 158 -0.02 31.79 -3.30
CA HIS A 158 -0.43 31.93 -1.90
C HIS A 158 -0.62 30.59 -1.18
N ASP A 159 -1.29 29.64 -1.85
CA ASP A 159 -1.51 28.31 -1.31
C ASP A 159 -0.85 27.28 -2.24
N ALA A 160 -0.17 26.31 -1.66
CA ALA A 160 0.41 25.15 -2.34
C ALA A 160 0.10 23.91 -1.48
N ILE A 161 -0.53 22.89 -2.06
CA ILE A 161 -0.97 21.68 -1.35
C ILE A 161 -0.58 20.45 -2.18
N SER A 162 0.10 19.50 -1.54
CA SER A 162 0.47 18.22 -2.15
C SER A 162 -0.45 17.08 -1.72
N THR A 163 -0.70 16.13 -2.62
CA THR A 163 -1.48 14.90 -2.36
C THR A 163 -0.70 13.68 -2.85
N GLU A 164 -1.18 12.45 -2.62
CA GLU A 164 -0.57 11.22 -3.14
C GLU A 164 -0.52 11.20 -4.67
N SER A 165 -1.55 11.79 -5.30
CA SER A 165 -1.81 11.63 -6.73
C SER A 165 -1.74 12.91 -7.55
N THR A 166 -1.90 14.09 -6.94
CA THR A 166 -1.94 15.40 -7.61
C THR A 166 -1.29 16.53 -6.81
N LEU A 167 -1.05 17.68 -7.44
CA LEU A 167 -0.54 18.90 -6.81
C LEU A 167 -1.50 20.05 -7.07
N PHE A 168 -1.77 20.89 -6.06
CA PHE A 168 -2.66 22.04 -6.15
C PHE A 168 -1.93 23.33 -5.79
N ILE A 169 -2.25 24.41 -6.51
CA ILE A 169 -1.78 25.77 -6.22
C ILE A 169 -2.91 26.79 -6.36
N ARG A 170 -2.82 27.90 -5.61
CA ARG A 170 -3.63 29.11 -5.84
C ARG A 170 -2.75 30.33 -6.08
N GLN A 171 -2.97 31.00 -7.20
CA GLN A 171 -2.44 32.34 -7.48
C GLN A 171 -3.60 33.34 -7.48
N ASN A 172 -3.54 34.36 -6.63
CA ASN A 172 -4.66 35.26 -6.35
C ASN A 172 -5.95 34.49 -6.04
N GLN A 173 -6.87 34.39 -7.01
CA GLN A 173 -8.14 33.65 -6.87
C GLN A 173 -8.26 32.43 -7.80
N LEU A 174 -7.23 32.19 -8.61
CA LEU A 174 -7.21 31.12 -9.60
C LEU A 174 -6.62 29.86 -8.99
N VAL A 175 -7.34 28.75 -9.12
CA VAL A 175 -6.90 27.43 -8.66
C VAL A 175 -6.43 26.62 -9.85
N TYR A 176 -5.25 26.02 -9.72
CA TYR A 176 -4.69 25.09 -10.70
C TYR A 176 -4.38 23.76 -10.02
N TYR A 177 -4.52 22.67 -10.77
CA TYR A 177 -4.00 21.36 -10.38
C TYR A 177 -3.12 20.77 -11.48
N PHE A 178 -2.15 19.95 -11.09
CA PHE A 178 -1.23 19.33 -12.02
C PHE A 178 -1.81 18.03 -12.60
N THR A 179 -1.91 17.95 -13.93
CA THR A 179 -2.31 16.74 -14.69
C THR A 179 -1.08 16.04 -15.28
N GLY A 180 -0.44 15.20 -14.48
CA GLY A 180 0.67 14.36 -14.94
C GLY A 180 1.07 13.32 -13.91
N ARG A 181 1.90 12.36 -14.31
CA ARG A 181 2.57 11.44 -13.37
C ARG A 181 3.69 12.20 -12.66
N TYR A 182 4.08 11.77 -11.45
CA TYR A 182 5.25 12.32 -10.75
C TYR A 182 6.53 12.24 -11.60
N SER A 183 6.70 11.19 -12.41
CA SER A 183 7.81 11.08 -13.37
C SER A 183 7.78 12.09 -14.53
N SER A 184 6.63 12.69 -14.81
CA SER A 184 6.45 13.76 -15.81
C SER A 184 6.36 15.16 -15.20
N LEU A 185 6.53 15.29 -13.86
CA LEU A 185 6.88 16.58 -13.22
C LEU A 185 8.22 17.11 -13.72
N PHE A 186 8.93 16.35 -14.55
CA PHE A 186 10.28 16.64 -14.96
C PHE A 186 10.46 16.72 -16.49
N ASP A 187 9.39 16.94 -17.27
CA ASP A 187 9.49 17.06 -18.73
C ASP A 187 9.48 18.53 -19.21
N ASN A 188 10.66 19.07 -19.51
CA ASN A 188 10.85 20.44 -20.03
C ASN A 188 10.07 20.72 -21.32
N SER A 189 9.61 19.69 -22.06
CA SER A 189 8.91 19.88 -23.34
C SER A 189 7.41 20.21 -23.20
N ARG A 190 6.83 20.16 -21.98
CA ARG A 190 5.36 20.27 -21.76
C ARG A 190 4.94 21.13 -20.55
N SER A 191 5.79 22.08 -20.12
CA SER A 191 5.64 22.76 -18.82
C SER A 191 4.28 23.45 -18.60
N SER A 192 3.75 24.20 -19.57
CA SER A 192 2.50 24.96 -19.40
C SER A 192 1.23 24.13 -19.55
N SER A 193 1.22 23.13 -20.45
CA SER A 193 0.03 22.30 -20.72
C SER A 193 -0.35 21.32 -19.60
N SER A 194 0.49 21.20 -18.57
CA SER A 194 0.33 20.24 -17.49
C SER A 194 -0.33 20.83 -16.23
N TRP A 195 -0.54 22.15 -16.18
CA TRP A 195 -1.28 22.82 -15.12
C TRP A 195 -2.69 23.18 -15.62
N VAL A 196 -3.71 22.52 -15.09
CA VAL A 196 -5.10 22.72 -15.49
C VAL A 196 -5.79 23.67 -14.52
N ARG A 197 -6.28 24.79 -15.05
CA ARG A 197 -7.11 25.75 -14.32
C ARG A 197 -8.48 25.13 -14.01
N VAL A 198 -8.91 25.23 -12.76
CA VAL A 198 -10.22 24.78 -12.27
C VAL A 198 -10.94 25.92 -11.57
N LEU A 199 -12.25 25.75 -11.34
CA LEU A 199 -13.10 26.74 -10.68
C LEU A 199 -13.01 28.14 -11.34
N ALA A 200 -12.85 28.19 -12.66
CA ALA A 200 -12.50 29.43 -13.38
C ALA A 200 -13.59 30.53 -13.32
N SER A 201 -14.84 30.17 -13.01
CA SER A 201 -15.97 31.06 -12.76
C SER A 201 -16.03 31.60 -11.32
N GLU A 202 -15.26 31.02 -10.40
CA GLU A 202 -15.38 31.22 -8.96
C GLU A 202 -14.28 32.13 -8.40
N CYS A 203 -14.63 32.89 -7.37
CA CYS A 203 -13.69 33.73 -6.63
C CYS A 203 -13.18 32.93 -5.42
N ILE A 204 -12.03 32.25 -5.53
CA ILE A 204 -11.49 31.43 -4.43
C ILE A 204 -10.55 32.25 -3.54
N LYS A 205 -10.89 32.40 -2.25
CA LYS A 205 -10.06 33.16 -1.28
C LYS A 205 -8.98 32.33 -0.60
N ARG A 206 -9.18 31.02 -0.46
CA ARG A 206 -8.28 30.10 0.25
C ARG A 206 -8.54 28.65 -0.13
N LEU A 207 -7.47 27.86 -0.24
CA LEU A 207 -7.47 26.41 -0.20
C LEU A 207 -7.15 25.94 1.22
N CYS A 208 -7.99 25.09 1.81
CA CYS A 208 -7.74 24.43 3.08
C CYS A 208 -7.38 22.95 2.82
N PRO A 209 -6.25 22.45 3.37
CA PRO A 209 -5.84 21.06 3.19
C PRO A 209 -6.73 20.10 3.99
N VAL A 210 -6.98 18.91 3.44
CA VAL A 210 -7.51 17.77 4.19
C VAL A 210 -6.37 16.77 4.35
N PHE A 211 -5.75 16.75 5.52
CA PHE A 211 -4.49 16.04 5.76
C PHE A 211 -4.58 14.51 5.73
N ILE A 212 -5.80 13.96 5.90
CA ILE A 212 -6.08 12.53 6.05
C ILE A 212 -7.10 12.11 4.98
N HIS A 213 -6.72 11.15 4.16
CA HIS A 213 -7.57 10.56 3.11
C HIS A 213 -8.76 9.78 3.71
N GLY A 214 -9.77 9.50 2.89
CA GLY A 214 -10.95 8.72 3.29
C GLY A 214 -11.53 7.93 2.12
N ASN A 215 -11.97 6.69 2.37
CA ASN A 215 -12.59 5.82 1.36
C ASN A 215 -11.80 5.71 0.04
N GLY A 216 -10.46 5.59 0.12
CA GLY A 216 -9.57 5.53 -1.06
C GLY A 216 -9.54 6.83 -1.90
N SER A 217 -10.00 7.94 -1.33
CA SER A 217 -10.08 9.25 -1.97
C SER A 217 -9.32 10.30 -1.15
N GLU A 218 -8.70 11.25 -1.83
CA GLU A 218 -8.08 12.43 -1.22
C GLU A 218 -9.00 13.65 -1.38
N TYR A 219 -8.83 14.66 -0.54
CA TYR A 219 -9.73 15.82 -0.52
C TYR A 219 -9.00 17.15 -0.39
N ILE A 220 -9.61 18.20 -0.96
CA ILE A 220 -9.20 19.59 -0.82
C ILE A 220 -10.45 20.47 -0.70
N LEU A 221 -10.40 21.49 0.15
CA LEU A 221 -11.49 22.45 0.30
C LEU A 221 -11.09 23.78 -0.31
N ALA A 222 -11.92 24.33 -1.21
CA ALA A 222 -11.75 25.68 -1.73
C ALA A 222 -12.86 26.59 -1.19
N LEU A 223 -12.47 27.60 -0.41
CA LEU A 223 -13.37 28.59 0.16
C LEU A 223 -13.61 29.70 -0.88
N THR A 224 -14.87 29.98 -1.17
CA THR A 224 -15.30 31.01 -2.12
C THR A 224 -15.38 32.39 -1.45
N THR A 225 -15.55 33.43 -2.26
CA THR A 225 -15.87 34.79 -1.83
C THR A 225 -16.67 35.55 -2.90
N GLY A 226 -16.95 36.83 -2.68
CA GLY A 226 -17.75 37.64 -3.60
C GLY A 226 -19.19 37.11 -3.72
N LYS A 227 -19.67 36.89 -4.95
CA LYS A 227 -21.05 36.46 -5.22
C LYS A 227 -21.44 35.15 -4.53
N HIS A 228 -20.50 34.22 -4.39
CA HIS A 228 -20.73 32.91 -3.77
C HIS A 228 -20.05 32.81 -2.40
N GLU A 229 -19.81 33.91 -1.68
CA GLU A 229 -19.38 33.87 -0.28
C GLU A 229 -20.34 33.01 0.57
N GLY A 230 -19.81 32.23 1.51
CA GLY A 230 -20.59 31.24 2.26
C GLY A 230 -20.83 29.88 1.55
N TYR A 231 -20.31 29.67 0.35
CA TYR A 231 -20.23 28.33 -0.27
C TYR A 231 -18.83 27.72 -0.12
N ILE A 232 -18.70 26.42 -0.36
CA ILE A 232 -17.43 25.68 -0.32
C ILE A 232 -17.39 24.71 -1.49
N HIS A 233 -16.27 24.62 -2.22
CA HIS A 233 -16.06 23.52 -3.16
C HIS A 233 -15.22 22.42 -2.49
N ILE A 234 -15.76 21.21 -2.44
CA ILE A 234 -15.02 20.00 -2.08
C ILE A 234 -14.43 19.44 -3.37
N GLY A 235 -13.11 19.52 -3.50
CA GLY A 235 -12.35 18.73 -4.46
C GLY A 235 -12.18 17.31 -3.93
N THR A 236 -12.64 16.32 -4.70
CA THR A 236 -12.40 14.89 -4.45
C THR A 236 -11.44 14.38 -5.51
N ILE A 237 -10.37 13.72 -5.06
CA ILE A 237 -9.34 13.14 -5.91
C ILE A 237 -9.38 11.61 -5.77
N THR A 238 -9.55 10.91 -6.90
CA THR A 238 -9.52 9.43 -6.96
C THR A 238 -8.71 9.00 -8.18
N ASP A 239 -7.69 8.15 -8.01
CA ASP A 239 -6.80 7.70 -9.10
C ASP A 239 -6.19 8.84 -9.93
N GLY A 240 -5.99 10.03 -9.32
CA GLY A 240 -5.51 11.24 -9.99
C GLY A 240 -6.58 12.01 -10.80
N LEU A 241 -7.83 11.54 -10.83
CA LEU A 241 -8.97 12.30 -11.36
C LEU A 241 -9.48 13.26 -10.28
N VAL A 242 -9.51 14.55 -10.60
CA VAL A 242 -9.99 15.62 -9.72
C VAL A 242 -11.41 16.04 -10.12
N SER A 243 -12.32 16.11 -9.16
CA SER A 243 -13.69 16.60 -9.34
C SER A 243 -14.07 17.56 -8.22
N PHE A 244 -14.77 18.66 -8.52
CA PHE A 244 -15.22 19.64 -7.53
C PHE A 244 -16.74 19.65 -7.42
N ARG A 245 -17.27 19.60 -6.19
CA ARG A 245 -18.70 19.80 -5.87
C ARG A 245 -18.87 21.00 -4.95
N MET A 246 -19.74 21.94 -5.34
CA MET A 246 -20.15 23.07 -4.49
C MET A 246 -21.12 22.57 -3.42
N VAL A 247 -20.93 23.01 -2.17
CA VAL A 247 -21.83 22.73 -1.04
C VAL A 247 -21.99 23.97 -0.14
N PRO A 248 -23.17 24.19 0.49
CA PRO A 248 -24.45 23.51 0.23
C PRO A 248 -24.96 23.79 -1.19
N GLU A 249 -25.94 23.02 -1.69
CA GLU A 249 -26.36 23.15 -3.10
C GLU A 249 -27.41 24.25 -3.35
N LYS A 250 -28.14 24.70 -2.32
CA LYS A 250 -29.35 25.52 -2.47
C LYS A 250 -29.31 26.89 -1.77
N TRP A 251 -28.40 27.07 -0.82
CA TRP A 251 -28.31 28.24 0.06
C TRP A 251 -26.86 28.36 0.55
N SER A 252 -26.40 29.58 0.80
CA SER A 252 -25.05 29.83 1.34
C SER A 252 -25.06 29.63 2.86
N ILE A 253 -23.97 29.15 3.45
CA ILE A 253 -23.80 29.05 4.91
C ILE A 253 -24.09 30.39 5.60
N CYS A 254 -23.80 31.50 4.93
CA CYS A 254 -24.06 32.85 5.41
C CYS A 254 -25.55 33.24 5.44
N ASP A 255 -26.41 32.63 4.63
CA ASP A 255 -27.87 32.89 4.60
C ASP A 255 -28.56 32.47 5.92
N LYS A 256 -27.90 31.67 6.75
CA LYS A 256 -28.40 31.21 8.05
C LYS A 256 -28.02 32.10 9.24
N PHE A 257 -27.13 33.08 9.05
CA PHE A 257 -26.66 33.93 10.14
C PHE A 257 -27.35 35.29 10.11
N ILE A 258 -27.83 35.72 11.28
CA ILE A 258 -28.48 37.03 11.45
C ILE A 258 -27.39 38.08 11.69
N GLY A 259 -26.90 38.68 10.60
CA GLY A 259 -25.85 39.70 10.62
C GLY A 259 -25.44 40.14 9.23
N THR A 260 -24.49 41.06 9.14
CA THR A 260 -23.89 41.51 7.88
C THR A 260 -22.45 41.01 7.75
N ASN A 261 -21.89 41.03 6.53
CA ASN A 261 -20.49 40.67 6.26
C ASN A 261 -20.07 39.29 6.82
N CYS A 262 -20.89 38.27 6.60
CA CYS A 262 -20.52 36.90 6.91
C CYS A 262 -19.38 36.39 6.00
N SER A 263 -18.42 35.65 6.57
CA SER A 263 -17.32 35.02 5.84
C SER A 263 -16.84 33.74 6.52
N ILE A 264 -16.55 32.71 5.73
CA ILE A 264 -15.90 31.48 6.23
C ILE A 264 -14.37 31.69 6.26
N ASN A 265 -13.75 31.70 7.44
CA ASN A 265 -12.31 31.97 7.59
C ASN A 265 -11.44 30.71 7.47
N TRP A 266 -11.98 29.57 7.89
CA TRP A 266 -11.31 28.26 7.82
C TRP A 266 -12.34 27.14 7.74
N ALA A 267 -11.97 26.03 7.11
CA ALA A 267 -12.75 24.79 7.11
C ALA A 267 -11.83 23.57 7.30
N THR A 268 -12.34 22.54 7.95
CA THR A 268 -11.74 21.20 7.99
C THR A 268 -12.80 20.14 7.70
N TYR A 269 -12.41 19.04 7.07
CA TYR A 269 -13.31 17.97 6.65
C TYR A 269 -13.01 16.68 7.41
N ILE A 270 -14.00 16.20 8.16
CA ILE A 270 -13.96 14.91 8.84
C ILE A 270 -14.49 13.87 7.84
N THR A 271 -13.57 13.23 7.13
CA THR A 271 -13.87 12.29 6.03
C THR A 271 -14.75 11.12 6.47
N ASP A 272 -14.47 10.55 7.64
CA ASP A 272 -15.16 9.37 8.18
C ASP A 272 -16.61 9.69 8.63
N GLU A 273 -16.88 10.93 9.06
CA GLU A 273 -18.22 11.40 9.49
C GLU A 273 -18.98 12.14 8.38
N LYS A 274 -18.30 12.50 7.28
CA LYS A 274 -18.80 13.38 6.20
C LYS A 274 -19.30 14.74 6.73
N ILE A 275 -18.59 15.29 7.72
CA ILE A 275 -18.90 16.59 8.35
C ILE A 275 -17.81 17.61 8.01
N LEU A 276 -18.24 18.80 7.62
CA LEU A 276 -17.39 20.00 7.57
C LEU A 276 -17.50 20.75 8.91
N LEU A 277 -16.36 21.04 9.54
CA LEU A 277 -16.28 21.99 10.64
C LEU A 277 -15.75 23.32 10.10
N LEU A 278 -16.49 24.39 10.36
CA LEU A 278 -16.29 25.71 9.76
C LEU A 278 -16.10 26.78 10.83
N LEU A 279 -15.17 27.69 10.60
CA LEU A 279 -15.00 28.89 11.38
C LEU A 279 -15.66 30.05 10.64
N VAL A 280 -16.84 30.45 11.08
CA VAL A 280 -17.67 31.48 10.43
C VAL A 280 -17.59 32.79 11.22
N GLN A 281 -17.15 33.85 10.54
CA GLN A 281 -17.12 35.21 11.04
C GLN A 281 -18.40 35.93 10.61
N VAL A 282 -19.03 36.69 11.51
CA VAL A 282 -20.26 37.48 11.26
C VAL A 282 -20.18 38.81 12.00
N LEU A 283 -20.65 39.91 11.39
CA LEU A 283 -20.84 41.18 12.11
C LEU A 283 -22.25 41.22 12.74
N SER A 284 -22.33 41.33 14.06
CA SER A 284 -23.58 41.44 14.80
C SER A 284 -24.22 42.83 14.65
N TRP A 285 -25.47 42.97 15.12
CA TRP A 285 -26.18 44.25 15.12
C TRP A 285 -25.50 45.34 15.96
N ASP A 286 -24.77 44.94 17.03
CA ASP A 286 -23.98 45.86 17.86
C ASP A 286 -22.66 46.29 17.21
N SER A 287 -22.46 45.97 15.92
CA SER A 287 -21.19 46.11 15.18
C SER A 287 -20.02 45.33 15.82
N ALA A 288 -20.32 44.38 16.71
CA ALA A 288 -19.34 43.47 17.28
C ALA A 288 -19.09 42.30 16.32
N LEU A 289 -17.84 41.87 16.22
CA LEU A 289 -17.40 40.86 15.26
C LEU A 289 -17.35 39.50 15.95
N VAL A 290 -18.31 38.63 15.62
CA VAL A 290 -18.57 37.36 16.31
C VAL A 290 -18.04 36.20 15.47
N TYR A 291 -17.46 35.20 16.14
CA TYR A 291 -16.95 33.98 15.51
C TYR A 291 -17.73 32.76 16.00
N ASN A 292 -18.16 31.93 15.07
CA ASN A 292 -18.96 30.73 15.32
C ASN A 292 -18.22 29.50 14.79
N LEU A 293 -18.15 28.44 15.60
CA LEU A 293 -17.83 27.10 15.14
C LEU A 293 -19.13 26.43 14.66
N VAL A 294 -19.13 26.00 13.40
CA VAL A 294 -20.32 25.47 12.73
C VAL A 294 -20.02 24.08 12.20
N SER A 295 -20.93 23.14 12.46
CA SER A 295 -20.96 21.82 11.85
C SER A 295 -21.90 21.82 10.66
N PHE A 296 -21.47 21.28 9.53
CA PHE A 296 -22.31 21.05 8.36
C PHE A 296 -22.17 19.59 7.90
N ASN A 297 -23.26 18.83 7.96
CA ASN A 297 -23.29 17.43 7.54
C ASN A 297 -23.64 17.33 6.06
N LEU A 298 -22.77 16.68 5.27
CA LEU A 298 -22.92 16.63 3.81
C LEU A 298 -24.06 15.73 3.35
N GLU A 299 -24.46 14.72 4.13
CA GLU A 299 -25.52 13.77 3.76
C GLU A 299 -26.90 14.32 4.11
N THR A 300 -27.08 14.81 5.34
CA THR A 300 -28.38 15.35 5.80
C THR A 300 -28.60 16.79 5.38
N GLN A 301 -27.55 17.49 4.89
CA GLN A 301 -27.55 18.93 4.57
C GLN A 301 -27.93 19.80 5.79
N ASN A 302 -27.80 19.27 7.01
CA ASN A 302 -28.07 20.00 8.24
C ASN A 302 -26.88 20.87 8.66
N LEU A 303 -27.18 22.05 9.22
CA LEU A 303 -26.21 22.98 9.77
C LEU A 303 -26.52 23.24 11.24
N GLU A 304 -25.50 23.13 12.08
CA GLU A 304 -25.59 23.28 13.52
C GLU A 304 -24.46 24.20 14.02
N VAL A 305 -24.80 25.19 14.85
CA VAL A 305 -23.79 26.03 15.52
C VAL A 305 -23.36 25.29 16.78
N LEU A 306 -22.14 24.78 16.80
CA LEU A 306 -21.61 24.00 17.92
C LEU A 306 -21.14 24.87 19.08
N TYR A 307 -20.53 26.01 18.77
CA TYR A 307 -19.94 26.90 19.77
C TYR A 307 -19.84 28.34 19.24
N VAL A 308 -20.18 29.31 20.09
CA VAL A 308 -19.96 30.73 19.84
C VAL A 308 -18.73 31.14 20.64
N LEU A 309 -17.70 31.67 19.96
CA LEU A 309 -16.48 32.07 20.65
C LEU A 309 -16.71 33.34 21.48
N PRO A 310 -16.12 33.45 22.68
CA PRO A 310 -16.08 34.69 23.44
C PRO A 310 -15.47 35.83 22.60
N LEU A 311 -15.96 37.06 22.81
CA LEU A 311 -15.44 38.26 22.12
C LEU A 311 -14.04 38.66 22.62
N PHE A 312 -13.71 38.28 23.85
CA PHE A 312 -12.49 38.67 24.56
C PHE A 312 -11.82 37.46 25.21
N ILE A 313 -10.51 37.55 25.44
CA ILE A 313 -9.73 36.49 26.06
C ILE A 313 -10.03 36.43 27.57
N PRO A 314 -10.30 35.23 28.14
CA PRO A 314 -10.59 35.05 29.55
C PRO A 314 -9.37 35.37 30.44
N GLU A 315 -9.62 35.76 31.69
CA GLU A 315 -8.58 36.03 32.66
C GLU A 315 -8.17 34.74 33.39
N ALA A 316 -6.94 34.26 33.13
CA ALA A 316 -6.42 32.98 33.61
C ALA A 316 -5.03 33.10 34.28
N GLN A 317 -4.73 34.24 34.92
CA GLN A 317 -3.42 34.44 35.55
C GLN A 317 -3.12 33.39 36.63
N GLY A 318 -2.00 32.67 36.47
CA GLY A 318 -1.54 31.67 37.43
C GLY A 318 -2.26 30.31 37.34
N LEU A 319 -3.06 30.08 36.30
CA LEU A 319 -3.64 28.78 35.96
C LEU A 319 -2.88 28.16 34.78
N ASP A 320 -2.75 26.84 34.74
CA ASP A 320 -2.20 26.12 33.57
C ASP A 320 -3.24 26.12 32.41
N PHE A 321 -4.52 25.98 32.75
CA PHE A 321 -5.66 25.97 31.83
C PHE A 321 -6.94 26.45 32.51
N LEU A 322 -7.95 26.78 31.70
CA LEU A 322 -9.28 27.17 32.14
C LEU A 322 -10.34 26.43 31.31
N VAL A 323 -11.34 25.83 31.96
CA VAL A 323 -12.53 25.29 31.29
C VAL A 323 -13.51 26.45 31.08
N LEU A 324 -14.08 26.57 29.88
CA LEU A 324 -15.02 27.65 29.55
C LEU A 324 -16.46 27.17 29.77
N ASP A 325 -17.07 27.63 30.86
CA ASP A 325 -18.47 27.40 31.22
C ASP A 325 -19.35 28.65 31.00
N GLY A 326 -18.74 29.78 30.60
CA GLY A 326 -19.44 31.05 30.28
C GLY A 326 -19.65 31.98 31.48
N THR A 327 -19.02 31.69 32.62
CA THR A 327 -19.10 32.48 33.86
C THR A 327 -17.79 33.18 34.22
N GLU A 328 -16.78 33.04 33.36
CA GLU A 328 -15.41 33.44 33.63
C GLU A 328 -15.22 34.96 33.43
N PRO A 329 -14.33 35.61 34.20
CA PRO A 329 -13.94 36.99 33.94
C PRO A 329 -13.17 37.10 32.61
N TYR A 330 -13.38 38.19 31.88
CA TYR A 330 -12.74 38.46 30.59
C TYR A 330 -11.86 39.71 30.62
N THR A 331 -10.76 39.66 29.88
CA THR A 331 -9.84 40.79 29.67
C THR A 331 -10.37 41.75 28.60
N THR A 332 -9.67 42.86 28.36
CA THR A 332 -9.98 43.80 27.26
C THR A 332 -9.40 43.37 25.90
N THR A 333 -8.63 42.28 25.85
CA THR A 333 -7.98 41.80 24.62
C THR A 333 -8.97 40.98 23.80
N SER A 334 -9.29 41.41 22.58
CA SER A 334 -10.21 40.68 21.70
C SER A 334 -9.66 39.30 21.30
N MET A 335 -10.55 38.32 21.21
CA MET A 335 -10.24 36.93 20.88
C MET A 335 -10.42 36.70 19.37
N VAL A 336 -9.30 36.61 18.64
CA VAL A 336 -9.29 36.62 17.16
C VAL A 336 -8.80 35.26 16.63
N PRO A 337 -9.70 34.34 16.23
CA PRO A 337 -9.33 33.07 15.62
C PRO A 337 -8.76 33.26 14.21
N LYS A 338 -7.83 32.39 13.85
CA LYS A 338 -7.14 32.35 12.55
C LYS A 338 -7.34 31.04 11.80
N GLY A 339 -7.57 29.94 12.51
CA GLY A 339 -7.89 28.65 11.90
C GLY A 339 -8.42 27.59 12.86
N LEU A 340 -8.73 26.43 12.28
CA LEU A 340 -9.15 25.22 12.97
C LEU A 340 -8.16 24.10 12.65
N PHE A 341 -8.02 23.15 13.56
CA PHE A 341 -7.32 21.91 13.31
C PHE A 341 -8.06 20.76 14.01
N PHE A 342 -8.20 19.61 13.35
CA PHE A 342 -8.89 18.44 13.92
C PHE A 342 -8.07 17.17 13.65
N ASN A 343 -7.77 16.41 14.71
CA ASN A 343 -7.11 15.13 14.61
C ASN A 343 -8.15 13.99 14.67
N THR A 344 -8.33 13.28 13.55
CA THR A 344 -9.33 12.19 13.43
C THR A 344 -8.97 10.92 14.22
N PHE A 345 -7.76 10.81 14.76
CA PHE A 345 -7.36 9.66 15.58
C PHE A 345 -7.71 9.84 17.06
N ASN A 346 -7.59 11.04 17.60
CA ASN A 346 -7.89 11.32 19.02
C ASN A 346 -9.18 12.13 19.24
N ASN A 347 -9.88 12.50 18.15
CA ASN A 347 -11.07 13.35 18.13
C ASN A 347 -10.87 14.76 18.71
N MET A 348 -9.62 15.22 18.84
CA MET A 348 -9.31 16.56 19.36
C MET A 348 -9.52 17.64 18.30
N LEU A 349 -10.40 18.59 18.63
CA LEU A 349 -10.56 19.84 17.92
C LEU A 349 -9.73 20.93 18.60
N TYR A 350 -8.94 21.67 17.81
CA TYR A 350 -8.22 22.85 18.21
C TYR A 350 -8.72 24.07 17.42
N ILE A 351 -8.95 25.18 18.13
CA ILE A 351 -9.20 26.50 17.55
C ILE A 351 -8.05 27.41 17.97
N TRP A 352 -7.41 28.05 17.00
CA TRP A 352 -6.18 28.81 17.24
C TRP A 352 -6.25 30.23 16.65
N GLY A 353 -5.55 31.15 17.30
CA GLY A 353 -5.58 32.59 17.00
C GLY A 353 -4.54 33.33 17.81
N ASN A 354 -4.92 34.39 18.52
CA ASN A 354 -4.16 34.91 19.67
C ASN A 354 -4.45 34.15 20.98
N PHE A 355 -4.85 32.89 20.86
CA PHE A 355 -5.24 31.96 21.91
C PHE A 355 -5.13 30.52 21.38
N ILE A 356 -5.25 29.54 22.27
CA ILE A 356 -5.49 28.14 21.92
C ILE A 356 -6.69 27.63 22.73
N LEU A 357 -7.72 27.12 22.04
CA LEU A 357 -8.78 26.31 22.63
C LEU A 357 -8.64 24.87 22.16
N GLN A 358 -8.89 23.91 23.05
CA GLN A 358 -8.99 22.48 22.71
C GLN A 358 -10.31 21.87 23.20
N SER A 359 -10.83 20.88 22.48
CA SER A 359 -12.05 20.14 22.86
C SER A 359 -12.03 18.69 22.39
N TYR A 360 -12.46 17.78 23.28
CA TYR A 360 -12.64 16.35 23.01
C TYR A 360 -14.01 16.00 22.40
N ASN A 361 -15.03 16.84 22.64
CA ASN A 361 -16.42 16.57 22.27
C ASN A 361 -17.05 17.67 21.39
N ARG A 362 -16.27 18.70 21.02
CA ARG A 362 -16.66 19.85 20.20
C ARG A 362 -17.69 20.79 20.86
N ILE A 363 -17.98 20.58 22.15
CA ILE A 363 -18.99 21.33 22.95
C ILE A 363 -18.33 22.03 24.13
N HIS A 364 -17.55 21.32 24.95
CA HIS A 364 -16.79 21.89 26.06
C HIS A 364 -15.39 22.24 25.61
N PHE A 365 -14.96 23.48 25.85
CA PHE A 365 -13.66 24.00 25.43
C PHE A 365 -12.76 24.31 26.62
N ILE A 366 -11.49 23.95 26.47
CA ILE A 366 -10.42 24.23 27.43
C ILE A 366 -9.50 25.27 26.79
N TYR A 367 -9.34 26.41 27.45
CA TYR A 367 -8.38 27.46 27.11
C TYR A 367 -7.02 27.15 27.73
N LEU A 368 -5.96 27.21 26.91
CA LEU A 368 -4.58 27.05 27.37
C LEU A 368 -4.00 28.42 27.75
N ALA A 369 -3.71 28.60 29.04
CA ALA A 369 -3.36 29.91 29.61
C ALA A 369 -1.89 30.29 29.43
N ASP A 370 -1.00 29.32 29.20
CA ASP A 370 0.44 29.53 28.97
C ASP A 370 0.75 30.34 27.70
N PHE A 371 -0.17 30.41 26.72
CA PHE A 371 0.08 31.11 25.46
C PHE A 371 -0.22 32.62 25.56
N PRO A 372 0.76 33.51 25.30
CA PRO A 372 0.59 34.96 25.46
C PRO A 372 -0.40 35.56 24.44
N LYS A 373 -1.43 36.22 24.97
CA LYS A 373 -2.52 36.88 24.22
C LYS A 373 -2.08 38.00 23.28
N GLU A 374 -0.87 38.53 23.46
CA GLU A 374 -0.23 39.54 22.62
C GLU A 374 0.43 38.95 21.37
N SER A 375 0.66 37.64 21.33
CA SER A 375 1.15 36.92 20.14
C SER A 375 -0.02 36.28 19.40
N THR A 376 0.07 36.23 18.07
CA THR A 376 -0.93 35.57 17.21
C THR A 376 -0.28 34.41 16.48
N ILE A 377 -0.92 33.24 16.52
CA ILE A 377 -0.51 32.04 15.82
C ILE A 377 -0.80 32.22 14.32
N LYS A 378 0.18 31.82 13.51
CA LYS A 378 0.16 31.92 12.05
C LYS A 378 -0.22 30.61 11.39
N TYR A 379 0.36 29.50 11.86
CA TYR A 379 0.01 28.14 11.47
C TYR A 379 0.42 27.13 12.55
N MET A 380 -0.24 25.96 12.53
CA MET A 380 0.05 24.81 13.38
C MET A 380 0.48 23.61 12.53
N VAL A 381 1.29 22.73 13.11
CA VAL A 381 1.68 21.42 12.57
C VAL A 381 1.56 20.34 13.65
N ASN A 382 1.26 19.12 13.23
CA ASN A 382 0.99 17.99 14.13
C ASN A 382 1.71 16.74 13.60
N SER A 383 2.29 15.94 14.50
CA SER A 383 2.88 14.63 14.15
C SER A 383 1.84 13.54 13.92
N TYR A 384 0.60 13.76 14.40
CA TYR A 384 -0.46 12.76 14.54
C TYR A 384 -0.05 11.55 15.41
N GLN A 385 0.99 11.76 16.24
CA GLN A 385 1.52 10.83 17.25
C GLN A 385 1.54 11.50 18.64
N GLY A 386 0.76 12.58 18.83
CA GLY A 386 0.63 13.29 20.12
C GLY A 386 1.49 14.54 20.29
N ASP A 387 2.28 14.93 19.28
CA ASP A 387 3.14 16.11 19.31
C ASP A 387 2.59 17.22 18.40
N MET A 388 2.46 18.43 18.95
CA MET A 388 2.07 19.62 18.20
C MET A 388 3.11 20.73 18.32
N ALA A 389 3.31 21.45 17.22
CA ALA A 389 4.11 22.67 17.18
C ALA A 389 3.40 23.75 16.38
N PHE A 390 3.69 25.00 16.66
CA PHE A 390 3.09 26.13 15.96
C PHE A 390 4.05 27.31 15.87
N VAL A 391 3.77 28.18 14.89
CA VAL A 391 4.59 29.35 14.57
C VAL A 391 3.75 30.61 14.70
N THR A 392 4.28 31.65 15.34
CA THR A 392 3.58 32.95 15.50
C THR A 392 3.86 33.89 14.32
N GLU A 393 3.11 35.00 14.24
CA GLU A 393 3.35 36.07 13.24
C GLU A 393 4.73 36.77 13.35
N LYS A 394 5.48 36.48 14.42
CA LYS A 394 6.87 36.91 14.66
C LYS A 394 7.90 35.80 14.34
N ASP A 395 7.46 34.70 13.74
CA ASP A 395 8.25 33.49 13.48
C ASP A 395 8.87 32.84 14.74
N GLU A 396 8.24 33.04 15.92
CA GLU A 396 8.54 32.29 17.14
C GLU A 396 7.98 30.86 17.03
N ILE A 397 8.71 29.86 17.52
CA ILE A 397 8.30 28.45 17.47
C ILE A 397 7.95 27.98 18.89
N TRP A 398 6.75 27.41 19.00
CA TRP A 398 6.17 26.90 20.24
C TRP A 398 5.76 25.42 20.06
N TYR A 399 5.66 24.70 21.17
CA TYR A 399 5.40 23.25 21.20
C TYR A 399 4.51 22.87 22.39
N PHE A 400 3.61 21.91 22.18
CA PHE A 400 2.81 21.29 23.23
C PHE A 400 2.43 19.85 22.87
N LEU A 401 1.96 19.09 23.86
CA LEU A 401 1.46 17.72 23.67
C LEU A 401 -0.06 17.72 23.48
N GLU A 402 -0.58 16.88 22.57
CA GLU A 402 -2.03 16.73 22.39
C GLU A 402 -2.68 16.23 23.70
N GLY A 403 -3.79 16.84 24.12
CA GLY A 403 -4.40 16.59 25.44
C GLY A 403 -3.52 16.98 26.64
N GLY A 404 -2.44 17.73 26.39
CA GLY A 404 -1.69 18.49 27.39
C GLY A 404 -2.38 19.79 27.77
N TYR A 405 -1.77 20.50 28.72
CA TYR A 405 -2.16 21.85 29.11
C TYR A 405 -0.96 22.80 28.99
N ASP A 406 0.23 22.31 29.38
CA ASP A 406 1.49 23.03 29.29
C ASP A 406 1.83 23.43 27.84
N VAL A 407 2.17 24.70 27.59
CA VAL A 407 2.61 25.21 26.27
C VAL A 407 4.01 25.82 26.38
N TYR A 408 4.97 25.31 25.60
CA TYR A 408 6.38 25.68 25.72
C TYR A 408 6.87 26.54 24.55
N GLN A 409 7.45 27.71 24.85
CA GLN A 409 8.21 28.48 23.87
C GLN A 409 9.55 27.77 23.61
N ILE A 410 9.78 27.34 22.38
CA ILE A 410 11.01 26.65 21.97
C ILE A 410 12.02 27.63 21.37
N ILE A 411 11.56 28.56 20.51
CA ILE A 411 12.39 29.62 19.92
C ILE A 411 11.63 30.96 19.97
N PRO A 412 12.23 32.04 20.52
CA PRO A 412 13.47 32.05 21.30
C PRO A 412 13.26 31.42 22.70
N SER A 413 14.26 30.70 23.20
CA SER A 413 14.28 30.20 24.59
C SER A 413 15.71 30.12 25.11
N LYS A 414 15.90 30.01 26.43
CA LYS A 414 17.24 29.80 27.01
C LYS A 414 17.86 28.49 26.52
N GLY A 415 17.05 27.43 26.44
CA GLY A 415 17.46 26.14 25.89
C GLY A 415 17.95 26.25 24.44
N TRP A 416 17.24 27.03 23.61
CA TRP A 416 17.67 27.35 22.24
C TRP A 416 19.00 28.09 22.19
N SER A 417 19.19 29.16 22.98
CA SER A 417 20.45 29.91 23.00
C SER A 417 21.64 29.02 23.39
N ILE A 418 21.48 28.11 24.35
CA ILE A 418 22.52 27.15 24.74
C ILE A 418 22.83 26.19 23.59
N TYR A 419 21.79 25.58 22.99
CA TYR A 419 21.95 24.62 21.90
C TYR A 419 22.59 25.26 20.66
N PHE A 420 22.11 26.43 20.24
CA PHE A 420 22.63 27.20 19.11
C PHE A 420 24.11 27.55 19.28
N ASN A 421 24.51 28.02 20.47
CA ASN A 421 25.91 28.33 20.77
C ASN A 421 26.80 27.08 20.78
N LEU A 422 26.30 25.94 21.28
CA LEU A 422 27.01 24.66 21.19
C LEU A 422 27.23 24.24 19.72
N GLN A 423 26.21 24.35 18.88
CA GLN A 423 26.31 24.01 17.45
C GLN A 423 27.30 24.91 16.70
N LYS A 424 27.34 26.21 17.02
CA LYS A 424 28.37 27.14 16.52
C LYS A 424 29.78 26.76 16.98
N MET A 425 29.97 26.41 18.25
CA MET A 425 31.28 25.94 18.75
C MET A 425 31.73 24.62 18.09
N HIS A 426 30.78 23.76 17.70
CA HIS A 426 31.05 22.56 16.91
C HIS A 426 31.26 22.81 15.41
N GLN A 427 31.24 24.08 14.94
CA GLN A 427 31.37 24.46 13.53
C GLN A 427 30.35 23.74 12.62
N SER A 428 29.13 23.53 13.14
CA SER A 428 28.06 22.82 12.44
C SER A 428 27.59 23.59 11.20
N SER A 429 27.63 22.94 10.04
CA SER A 429 27.21 23.52 8.74
C SER A 429 25.71 23.86 8.67
N LEU A 430 24.91 23.37 9.61
CA LEU A 430 23.47 23.58 9.67
C LEU A 430 23.06 24.91 10.33
N PHE A 431 24.02 25.75 10.71
CA PHE A 431 23.81 26.99 11.48
C PHE A 431 24.62 28.16 10.91
N ALA A 432 24.13 29.39 11.07
CA ALA A 432 24.81 30.61 10.60
C ALA A 432 24.64 31.79 11.58
N GLU A 433 25.26 32.94 11.27
CA GLU A 433 25.03 34.19 12.01
C GLU A 433 23.68 34.84 11.67
N GLN A 434 23.22 34.70 10.43
CA GLN A 434 21.90 35.17 9.99
C GLN A 434 21.12 34.00 9.39
N GLU A 435 19.95 33.72 9.96
CA GLU A 435 19.07 32.61 9.62
C GLU A 435 17.64 33.14 9.42
N PHE A 436 16.95 32.67 8.37
CA PHE A 436 15.55 33.01 8.11
C PHE A 436 14.70 31.73 8.12
N LEU A 437 13.63 31.71 8.91
CA LEU A 437 12.71 30.57 8.99
C LEU A 437 11.86 30.49 7.72
N VAL A 438 11.94 29.38 6.99
CA VAL A 438 11.17 29.17 5.76
C VAL A 438 9.91 28.37 6.04
N SER A 439 10.04 27.25 6.77
CA SER A 439 8.92 26.40 7.18
C SER A 439 9.26 25.52 8.38
N VAL A 440 8.23 24.97 9.02
CA VAL A 440 8.30 23.96 10.09
C VAL A 440 7.31 22.87 9.75
N PHE A 441 7.71 21.60 9.84
CA PHE A 441 6.85 20.44 9.53
C PHE A 441 7.30 19.17 10.26
N TYR A 442 6.43 18.15 10.31
CA TYR A 442 6.75 16.84 10.89
C TYR A 442 7.06 15.81 9.80
N GLU A 443 8.08 15.00 10.01
CA GLU A 443 8.44 13.85 9.18
C GLU A 443 8.88 12.71 10.12
N ASP A 444 8.33 11.52 9.93
CA ASP A 444 8.60 10.32 10.74
C ASP A 444 8.52 10.58 12.27
N GLY A 445 7.55 11.41 12.68
CA GLY A 445 7.35 11.84 14.07
C GLY A 445 8.32 12.91 14.59
N GLN A 446 9.36 13.27 13.82
CA GLN A 446 10.33 14.31 14.19
C GLN A 446 9.95 15.68 13.63
N LEU A 447 10.22 16.73 14.42
CA LEU A 447 9.98 18.12 14.04
C LEU A 447 11.19 18.67 13.28
N TYR A 448 10.98 19.10 12.04
CA TYR A 448 12.01 19.70 11.19
C TYR A 448 11.79 21.19 10.98
N GLN A 449 12.90 21.90 10.81
CA GLN A 449 12.96 23.28 10.33
C GLN A 449 13.57 23.30 8.94
N LEU A 450 12.95 24.06 8.03
CA LEU A 450 13.54 24.49 6.78
C LEU A 450 13.98 25.95 6.94
N ILE A 451 15.27 26.22 6.75
CA ILE A 451 15.90 27.51 7.09
C ILE A 451 16.81 27.94 5.96
N TYR A 452 16.77 29.24 5.65
CA TYR A 452 17.71 29.88 4.75
C TYR A 452 18.87 30.47 5.55
N LEU A 453 20.08 29.98 5.29
CA LEU A 453 21.31 30.41 5.95
C LEU A 453 22.03 31.45 5.08
N LEU A 454 22.40 32.57 5.68
CA LEU A 454 23.20 33.61 5.05
C LEU A 454 24.63 33.61 5.62
N GLU A 455 25.58 33.15 4.82
CA GLU A 455 27.02 33.14 5.12
C GLU A 455 27.78 33.85 3.98
N SER A 456 28.89 34.52 4.30
CA SER A 456 29.65 35.37 3.37
C SER A 456 30.17 34.58 2.15
N GLY A 457 29.42 34.63 1.04
CA GLY A 457 29.73 33.90 -0.20
C GLY A 457 29.13 32.49 -0.31
N ASN A 458 28.26 32.09 0.62
CA ASN A 458 27.64 30.76 0.66
C ASN A 458 26.20 30.84 1.19
N GLU A 459 25.26 31.23 0.33
CA GLU A 459 23.83 31.27 0.65
C GLU A 459 23.20 29.90 0.36
N ARG A 460 22.49 29.30 1.33
CA ARG A 460 21.84 27.99 1.12
C ARG A 460 20.58 27.78 1.96
N LEU A 461 19.62 27.07 1.36
CA LEU A 461 18.49 26.48 2.07
C LEU A 461 18.94 25.15 2.72
N VAL A 462 18.59 24.94 3.99
CA VAL A 462 18.99 23.78 4.79
C VAL A 462 17.82 23.26 5.61
N LYS A 463 17.64 21.94 5.62
CA LYS A 463 16.76 21.21 6.54
C LYS A 463 17.55 20.75 7.77
N ARG A 464 17.01 20.98 8.97
CA ARG A 464 17.57 20.45 10.23
C ARG A 464 16.47 19.99 11.21
N VAL A 465 16.77 18.97 12.01
CA VAL A 465 15.91 18.52 13.11
C VAL A 465 15.88 19.60 14.20
N LEU A 466 14.71 19.88 14.78
CA LEU A 466 14.56 20.68 15.98
C LEU A 466 14.43 19.75 17.21
N PRO A 467 15.48 19.58 18.04
CA PRO A 467 15.47 18.56 19.09
C PRO A 467 14.71 19.03 20.34
N VAL A 468 13.38 19.14 20.23
CA VAL A 468 12.46 19.68 21.27
C VAL A 468 12.79 19.15 22.67
N ALA A 469 12.94 17.84 22.84
CA ALA A 469 13.25 17.22 24.12
C ALA A 469 14.58 17.71 24.74
N GLN A 470 15.62 17.93 23.91
CA GLN A 470 16.91 18.46 24.37
C GLN A 470 16.82 19.96 24.71
N LEU A 471 16.02 20.72 23.96
CA LEU A 471 15.79 22.15 24.21
C LEU A 471 15.02 22.37 25.51
N LEU A 472 13.98 21.58 25.78
CA LEU A 472 13.24 21.60 27.05
C LEU A 472 14.13 21.19 28.23
N LEU A 473 14.95 20.14 28.06
CA LEU A 473 15.95 19.74 29.06
C LEU A 473 16.95 20.87 29.38
N TYR A 474 17.42 21.63 28.39
CA TYR A 474 18.29 22.79 28.62
C TYR A 474 17.57 24.01 29.20
N ASN A 475 16.25 24.11 29.02
CA ASN A 475 15.43 25.15 29.62
C ASN A 475 15.18 24.88 31.11
N GLN A 476 15.23 23.62 31.54
CA GLN A 476 15.23 23.24 32.96
C GLN A 476 16.56 23.63 33.63
N ASN A 477 16.59 24.84 34.20
CA ASN A 477 17.50 25.15 35.29
C ASN A 477 17.23 24.15 36.44
N ASN A 478 18.10 23.17 36.66
CA ASN A 478 18.11 22.39 37.89
C ASN A 478 18.78 23.22 39.00
N PRO A 479 18.04 23.83 39.95
CA PRO A 479 18.66 24.56 41.05
C PRO A 479 19.47 23.60 41.93
N VAL A 480 20.80 23.78 41.93
CA VAL A 480 21.69 23.01 42.81
C VAL A 480 21.61 23.59 44.21
N THR A 481 20.78 23.00 45.06
CA THR A 481 20.71 23.34 46.48
C THR A 481 21.74 22.53 47.26
N LEU A 482 22.57 23.17 48.08
CA LEU A 482 23.52 22.47 48.93
C LEU A 482 22.86 22.05 50.25
N GLN A 483 22.40 20.81 50.35
CA GLN A 483 21.91 20.26 51.63
C GLN A 483 23.07 19.83 52.52
N LYS A 484 22.92 20.03 53.84
CA LYS A 484 23.94 19.72 54.84
C LYS A 484 23.67 18.33 55.42
N HIS A 485 24.47 17.34 55.03
CA HIS A 485 24.32 15.95 55.48
C HIS A 485 25.42 15.66 56.51
N GLY A 486 25.11 15.90 57.79
CA GLY A 486 26.10 15.86 58.87
C GLY A 486 27.12 17.00 58.75
N SER A 487 28.41 16.65 58.71
CA SER A 487 29.54 17.60 58.62
C SER A 487 29.81 18.13 57.20
N TYR A 488 29.29 17.50 56.15
CA TYR A 488 29.56 17.85 54.76
C TYR A 488 28.33 18.44 54.06
N ARG A 489 28.55 19.28 53.05
CA ARG A 489 27.49 19.78 52.14
C ARG A 489 27.49 18.92 50.89
N MET A 490 26.36 18.32 50.54
CA MET A 490 26.18 17.62 49.27
C MET A 490 25.29 18.44 48.33
N PRO A 491 25.58 18.46 47.01
CA PRO A 491 24.67 19.02 46.02
C PRO A 491 23.42 18.14 45.92
N PHE A 492 22.27 18.74 46.23
CA PHE A 492 20.95 18.16 46.03
C PHE A 492 20.33 18.76 44.78
N PHE A 493 19.90 17.88 43.87
CA PHE A 493 19.23 18.24 42.62
C PHE A 493 17.74 17.98 42.77
N THR A 494 16.90 18.96 42.43
CA THR A 494 15.45 18.76 42.36
C THR A 494 15.11 17.92 41.13
N ASN A 495 14.62 16.69 41.32
CA ASN A 495 14.11 15.87 40.22
C ASN A 495 12.66 16.31 39.90
N PHE A 496 12.46 16.89 38.71
CA PHE A 496 11.13 17.28 38.21
C PHE A 496 10.33 16.11 37.62
N CYS A 497 10.99 15.00 37.26
CA CYS A 497 10.33 13.84 36.70
C CYS A 497 9.72 12.97 37.81
N PRO A 498 8.41 12.63 37.77
CA PRO A 498 7.76 11.80 38.80
C PRO A 498 8.30 10.37 38.94
N PHE A 499 9.05 9.86 37.94
CA PHE A 499 9.67 8.52 37.97
C PHE A 499 11.16 8.57 37.63
N LYS A 500 11.90 7.53 38.05
CA LYS A 500 13.32 7.37 37.74
C LYS A 500 13.56 6.62 36.43
N VAL A 501 12.76 5.58 36.18
CA VAL A 501 12.87 4.74 34.98
C VAL A 501 11.48 4.32 34.52
N MET A 502 11.22 4.50 33.23
CA MET A 502 10.11 3.89 32.51
C MET A 502 10.64 2.80 31.58
N ARG A 503 9.98 1.65 31.52
CA ARG A 503 10.27 0.58 30.54
C ARG A 503 8.98 -0.05 30.04
N LEU A 504 8.91 -0.25 28.73
CA LEU A 504 7.87 -1.04 28.09
C LEU A 504 8.25 -2.54 28.14
N ARG A 505 7.26 -3.40 28.31
CA ARG A 505 7.37 -4.86 28.33
C ARG A 505 6.16 -5.48 27.66
N ASP A 506 6.25 -6.77 27.34
CA ASP A 506 5.16 -7.56 26.77
C ASP A 506 4.59 -6.90 25.50
N LEU A 507 5.47 -6.29 24.70
CA LEU A 507 5.10 -5.55 23.50
C LEU A 507 4.55 -6.50 22.42
N PRO A 508 3.49 -6.11 21.69
CA PRO A 508 3.00 -6.88 20.56
C PRO A 508 4.02 -6.87 19.41
N LYS A 509 3.94 -7.86 18.51
CA LYS A 509 4.63 -7.78 17.21
C LYS A 509 4.20 -6.48 16.49
N LYS A 510 5.14 -5.76 15.87
CA LYS A 510 4.79 -4.62 15.00
C LYS A 510 3.87 -5.12 13.87
N GLN A 511 2.83 -4.34 13.61
CA GLN A 511 1.93 -4.52 12.47
C GLN A 511 2.29 -3.44 11.44
N HIS A 512 2.28 -3.80 10.17
CA HIS A 512 2.61 -2.89 9.08
C HIS A 512 1.38 -2.71 8.18
N PHE A 513 1.32 -1.60 7.44
CA PHE A 513 0.26 -1.40 6.43
C PHE A 513 0.56 -2.15 5.13
N ALA A 514 1.84 -2.27 4.77
CA ALA A 514 2.32 -2.92 3.56
C ALA A 514 3.44 -3.93 3.87
N ARG A 515 3.56 -4.95 3.02
CA ARG A 515 4.60 -5.99 3.12
C ARG A 515 5.98 -5.38 2.87
N GLN A 516 6.86 -5.39 3.88
CA GLN A 516 8.26 -5.03 3.71
C GLN A 516 9.12 -6.30 3.65
N GLU A 517 9.79 -6.55 2.53
CA GLU A 517 10.67 -7.70 2.37
C GLU A 517 12.10 -7.21 2.07
N LEU A 518 13.07 -7.67 2.86
CA LEU A 518 14.46 -7.23 2.71
C LEU A 518 15.30 -8.33 2.03
N TYR A 519 16.01 -7.92 0.99
CA TYR A 519 16.81 -8.78 0.14
C TYR A 519 18.27 -8.33 0.14
N HIS A 520 19.18 -9.29 0.28
CA HIS A 520 20.58 -9.12 -0.04
C HIS A 520 20.83 -9.77 -1.40
N ALA A 521 20.95 -8.94 -2.43
CA ALA A 521 21.16 -9.34 -3.82
C ALA A 521 22.38 -8.58 -4.37
N PRO A 522 23.62 -9.08 -4.18
CA PRO A 522 24.82 -8.38 -4.64
C PRO A 522 24.92 -8.38 -6.18
N PRO A 523 25.60 -7.39 -6.78
CA PRO A 523 25.81 -7.37 -8.22
C PRO A 523 26.67 -8.57 -8.67
N PRO A 524 26.47 -9.08 -9.91
CA PRO A 524 27.26 -10.19 -10.45
C PRO A 524 28.76 -9.88 -10.49
N LEU A 525 29.61 -10.88 -10.28
CA LEU A 525 31.05 -10.73 -10.40
C LEU A 525 31.44 -10.63 -11.87
N VAL A 526 32.41 -9.76 -12.18
CA VAL A 526 32.92 -9.54 -13.55
C VAL A 526 34.37 -10.04 -13.65
N SER A 527 34.71 -10.69 -14.76
CA SER A 527 36.07 -11.17 -15.04
C SER A 527 37.05 -10.06 -15.46
N GLU A 528 36.60 -8.81 -15.55
CA GLU A 528 37.45 -7.67 -15.93
C GLU A 528 38.42 -7.30 -14.78
N SER A 529 39.70 -7.10 -15.11
CA SER A 529 40.79 -6.97 -14.12
C SER A 529 40.67 -5.76 -13.17
N LEU A 530 39.86 -4.76 -13.54
CA LEU A 530 39.56 -3.59 -12.71
C LEU A 530 38.34 -3.77 -11.80
N GLY A 531 37.56 -4.84 -11.99
CA GLY A 531 36.33 -5.12 -11.23
C GLY A 531 35.17 -4.14 -11.47
N PHE A 532 35.21 -3.34 -12.54
CA PHE A 532 34.17 -2.38 -12.87
C PHE A 532 33.07 -2.98 -13.75
N HIS A 533 31.85 -2.53 -13.54
CA HIS A 533 30.70 -2.91 -14.37
C HIS A 533 30.60 -2.05 -15.62
N ASN A 534 30.38 -2.69 -16.77
CA ASN A 534 29.99 -2.03 -18.01
C ASN A 534 28.45 -2.06 -18.21
N ASN A 535 27.94 -1.33 -19.20
CA ASN A 535 26.50 -1.21 -19.49
C ASN A 535 25.78 -2.56 -19.67
N LYS A 536 26.44 -3.59 -20.22
CA LYS A 536 25.83 -4.92 -20.38
C LYS A 536 25.73 -5.65 -19.04
N THR A 537 26.79 -5.62 -18.23
CA THR A 537 26.79 -6.27 -16.90
C THR A 537 25.80 -5.59 -15.92
N LEU A 538 25.62 -4.26 -16.03
CA LEU A 538 24.58 -3.52 -15.32
C LEU A 538 23.18 -3.92 -15.79
N ALA A 539 22.97 -4.10 -17.11
CA ALA A 539 21.69 -4.57 -17.64
C ALA A 539 21.34 -6.00 -17.18
N VAL A 540 22.33 -6.90 -17.05
CA VAL A 540 22.13 -8.24 -16.46
C VAL A 540 21.68 -8.13 -15.00
N TYR A 541 22.35 -7.31 -14.19
CA TYR A 541 21.96 -7.08 -12.79
C TYR A 541 20.55 -6.45 -12.67
N GLN A 542 20.25 -5.45 -13.51
CA GLN A 542 18.91 -4.85 -13.59
C GLN A 542 17.84 -5.89 -13.95
N GLY A 543 18.16 -6.82 -14.86
CA GLY A 543 17.28 -7.94 -15.22
C GLY A 543 17.04 -8.92 -14.07
N LEU A 544 18.07 -9.25 -13.28
CA LEU A 544 17.94 -10.10 -12.10
C LEU A 544 17.07 -9.45 -11.01
N VAL A 545 17.33 -8.18 -10.69
CA VAL A 545 16.52 -7.40 -9.74
C VAL A 545 15.07 -7.26 -10.24
N TYR A 546 14.88 -6.98 -11.52
CA TYR A 546 13.54 -6.94 -12.13
C TYR A 546 12.83 -8.31 -12.04
N TYR A 547 13.52 -9.43 -12.29
CA TYR A 547 12.92 -10.75 -12.20
C TYR A 547 12.52 -11.11 -10.75
N LEU A 548 13.38 -10.79 -9.77
CA LEU A 548 13.05 -10.94 -8.34
C LEU A 548 11.78 -10.13 -7.99
N LEU A 549 11.71 -8.87 -8.41
CA LEU A 549 10.55 -8.00 -8.18
C LEU A 549 9.29 -8.43 -8.96
N TRP A 550 9.45 -9.00 -10.15
CA TRP A 550 8.35 -9.54 -10.96
C TRP A 550 7.65 -10.72 -10.28
N LEU A 551 8.38 -11.53 -9.50
CA LEU A 551 7.78 -12.59 -8.69
C LEU A 551 6.77 -12.04 -7.68
N HIS A 552 7.00 -10.86 -7.08
CA HIS A 552 6.00 -10.19 -6.23
C HIS A 552 4.77 -9.78 -7.03
N SER A 553 4.94 -9.22 -8.24
CA SER A 553 3.80 -8.80 -9.08
C SER A 553 2.93 -9.96 -9.58
N LYS A 554 3.47 -11.19 -9.61
CA LYS A 554 2.75 -12.42 -9.96
C LYS A 554 2.19 -13.20 -8.76
N TYR A 555 2.34 -12.68 -7.54
CA TYR A 555 2.02 -13.43 -6.33
C TYR A 555 0.55 -13.36 -5.91
N ASP A 556 -0.20 -12.36 -6.37
CA ASP A 556 -1.65 -12.31 -6.11
C ASP A 556 -2.39 -13.36 -6.95
N LYS A 557 -2.71 -14.49 -6.31
CA LYS A 557 -3.36 -15.66 -6.92
C LYS A 557 -4.46 -16.21 -6.01
N PRO A 558 -5.59 -16.69 -6.54
CA PRO A 558 -6.70 -17.19 -5.71
C PRO A 558 -6.39 -18.52 -4.98
N TYR A 559 -5.36 -19.25 -5.41
CA TYR A 559 -4.89 -20.49 -4.79
C TYR A 559 -3.79 -20.18 -3.77
N ALA A 560 -3.80 -20.88 -2.63
CA ALA A 560 -2.74 -20.77 -1.63
C ALA A 560 -1.50 -21.58 -2.05
N ASP A 561 -0.33 -20.93 -2.13
CA ASP A 561 0.95 -21.64 -2.10
C ASP A 561 1.23 -22.14 -0.66
N PRO A 562 1.85 -23.33 -0.45
CA PRO A 562 2.14 -23.87 0.88
C PRO A 562 3.14 -23.05 1.70
N VAL A 563 3.97 -22.23 1.02
CA VAL A 563 4.92 -21.31 1.63
C VAL A 563 4.51 -19.89 1.25
N HIS A 564 4.24 -19.06 2.25
CA HIS A 564 3.69 -17.72 2.05
C HIS A 564 4.78 -16.68 1.72
N ASP A 565 5.52 -16.92 0.63
CA ASP A 565 6.61 -16.05 0.16
C ASP A 565 6.55 -15.87 -1.38
N PRO A 566 6.42 -14.64 -1.92
CA PRO A 566 6.38 -14.41 -3.37
C PRO A 566 7.61 -14.91 -4.11
N THR A 567 8.75 -14.94 -3.41
CA THR A 567 10.04 -15.36 -3.92
C THR A 567 10.37 -16.82 -3.59
N TRP A 568 9.44 -17.61 -3.03
CA TRP A 568 9.70 -18.99 -2.63
C TRP A 568 10.30 -19.85 -3.76
N ARG A 569 9.80 -19.71 -4.99
CA ARG A 569 10.29 -20.44 -6.17
C ARG A 569 11.72 -20.08 -6.57
N TRP A 570 12.14 -18.84 -6.33
CA TRP A 570 13.54 -18.42 -6.50
C TRP A 570 14.44 -19.14 -5.48
N TRP A 571 13.97 -19.29 -4.23
CA TRP A 571 14.71 -19.94 -3.17
C TRP A 571 14.71 -21.48 -3.27
N GLU A 572 13.61 -22.08 -3.69
CA GLU A 572 13.50 -23.52 -3.99
C GLU A 572 14.55 -23.95 -5.02
N GLN A 573 14.62 -23.23 -6.14
CA GLN A 573 15.51 -23.56 -7.27
C GLN A 573 16.93 -22.99 -7.12
N LYS A 574 17.26 -22.39 -5.97
CA LYS A 574 18.55 -21.74 -5.68
C LYS A 574 19.74 -22.66 -5.94
N THR A 575 19.64 -23.93 -5.56
CA THR A 575 20.69 -24.95 -5.77
C THR A 575 20.91 -25.23 -7.26
N GLN A 576 19.84 -25.48 -8.01
CA GLN A 576 19.90 -25.73 -9.45
C GLN A 576 20.50 -24.54 -10.22
N TYR A 577 20.07 -23.31 -9.89
CA TYR A 577 20.61 -22.10 -10.52
C TYR A 577 22.07 -21.83 -10.15
N LYS A 578 22.47 -22.06 -8.89
CA LYS A 578 23.87 -21.97 -8.46
C LYS A 578 24.76 -22.88 -9.29
N ASP A 579 24.40 -24.16 -9.42
CA ASP A 579 25.22 -25.14 -10.12
C ASP A 579 25.27 -24.85 -11.64
N TYR A 580 24.18 -24.31 -12.22
CA TYR A 580 24.13 -23.83 -13.60
C TYR A 580 25.06 -22.62 -13.86
N TYR A 581 25.01 -21.56 -13.04
CA TYR A 581 25.89 -20.40 -13.22
C TYR A 581 27.36 -20.72 -12.89
N PHE A 582 27.60 -21.62 -11.93
CA PHE A 582 28.93 -22.17 -11.69
C PHE A 582 29.46 -22.94 -12.92
N TYR A 583 28.64 -23.81 -13.53
CA TYR A 583 28.99 -24.51 -14.77
C TYR A 583 29.31 -23.54 -15.92
N LEU A 584 28.48 -22.52 -16.16
CA LEU A 584 28.74 -21.53 -17.21
C LEU A 584 30.06 -20.77 -16.99
N SER A 585 30.32 -20.33 -15.76
CA SER A 585 31.56 -19.58 -15.45
C SER A 585 32.82 -20.44 -15.57
N SER A 586 32.80 -21.66 -15.00
CA SER A 586 33.93 -22.59 -15.02
C SER A 586 34.29 -23.10 -16.42
N ASN A 587 33.32 -23.16 -17.34
CA ASN A 587 33.53 -23.55 -18.74
C ASN A 587 33.73 -22.36 -19.69
N TRP A 588 33.85 -21.12 -19.18
CA TRP A 588 33.97 -19.89 -19.97
C TRP A 588 32.80 -19.64 -20.95
N LEU A 589 31.63 -20.22 -20.66
CA LEU A 589 30.39 -20.07 -21.42
C LEU A 589 29.52 -18.90 -20.90
N ALA A 590 29.95 -18.23 -19.82
CA ALA A 590 29.30 -17.06 -19.27
C ALA A 590 29.40 -15.85 -20.22
N ALA A 591 28.25 -15.36 -20.68
CA ALA A 591 28.19 -14.19 -21.56
C ALA A 591 28.87 -12.97 -20.93
N GLU A 592 29.73 -12.30 -21.70
CA GLU A 592 30.49 -11.10 -21.30
C GLU A 592 31.35 -11.27 -20.03
N GLY A 593 31.70 -12.50 -19.63
CA GLY A 593 32.52 -12.76 -18.44
C GLY A 593 31.82 -12.44 -17.11
N VAL A 594 30.50 -12.63 -17.05
CA VAL A 594 29.68 -12.35 -15.86
C VAL A 594 29.37 -13.63 -15.09
N TYR A 595 29.78 -13.70 -13.82
CA TYR A 595 29.42 -14.78 -12.90
C TYR A 595 28.39 -14.31 -11.87
N ILE A 596 27.22 -14.95 -11.86
CA ILE A 596 26.16 -14.69 -10.88
C ILE A 596 26.36 -15.64 -9.71
N ASP A 597 26.93 -15.12 -8.61
CA ASP A 597 27.01 -15.88 -7.37
C ASP A 597 25.64 -15.98 -6.70
N MET A 598 24.87 -16.99 -7.07
CA MET A 598 23.59 -17.28 -6.43
C MET A 598 23.73 -17.60 -4.94
N SER A 599 24.92 -17.95 -4.42
CA SER A 599 25.05 -18.32 -3.00
C SER A 599 24.84 -17.15 -2.05
N SER A 600 25.39 -15.97 -2.38
CA SER A 600 25.26 -14.73 -1.61
C SER A 600 23.91 -14.02 -1.74
N TYR A 601 23.08 -14.41 -2.72
CA TYR A 601 21.68 -13.97 -2.80
C TYR A 601 20.87 -14.59 -1.65
N GLN A 602 20.27 -13.77 -0.81
CA GLN A 602 19.46 -14.24 0.32
C GLN A 602 18.34 -13.26 0.66
N LYS A 603 17.21 -13.81 1.11
CA LYS A 603 16.17 -13.05 1.80
C LYS A 603 16.49 -12.97 3.28
N LEU A 604 16.38 -11.79 3.86
CA LEU A 604 16.68 -11.53 5.27
C LEU A 604 15.39 -11.64 6.09
N TYR A 605 15.14 -12.83 6.63
CA TYR A 605 14.01 -13.08 7.52
C TYR A 605 14.30 -12.53 8.94
N ASN A 606 13.32 -11.85 9.55
CA ASN A 606 13.34 -11.33 10.92
C ASN A 606 14.43 -10.29 11.26
N ILE A 607 14.24 -9.04 10.86
CA ILE A 607 14.99 -7.89 11.41
C ILE A 607 14.20 -7.32 12.61
N SER A 608 14.41 -7.91 13.78
CA SER A 608 13.74 -7.52 15.04
C SER A 608 14.48 -6.38 15.76
N ASN A 609 14.57 -5.21 15.12
CA ASN A 609 15.39 -4.10 15.62
C ASN A 609 14.66 -3.03 16.46
N ASP A 610 13.32 -3.07 16.55
CA ASP A 610 12.55 -2.03 17.26
C ASP A 610 12.00 -2.48 18.63
N TYR A 611 12.52 -1.87 19.69
CA TYR A 611 12.14 -2.11 21.09
C TYR A 611 10.97 -1.22 21.57
N GLY A 612 10.15 -0.70 20.64
CA GLY A 612 9.08 0.27 20.90
C GLY A 612 7.67 -0.30 20.76
N LEU A 613 6.67 0.52 21.10
CA LEU A 613 5.28 0.26 20.67
C LEU A 613 5.18 0.29 19.13
N PRO A 614 4.20 -0.41 18.54
CA PRO A 614 3.93 -0.30 17.12
C PRO A 614 3.42 1.10 16.77
N GLU A 615 3.79 1.59 15.59
CA GLU A 615 3.34 2.90 15.06
C GLU A 615 1.84 2.95 14.79
N THR A 616 1.24 1.80 14.47
CA THR A 616 -0.22 1.65 14.29
C THR A 616 -0.66 0.27 14.79
N VAL A 617 -1.91 0.16 15.25
CA VAL A 617 -2.50 -1.14 15.65
C VAL A 617 -3.83 -1.37 14.94
N PHE A 618 -3.94 -2.48 14.22
CA PHE A 618 -5.18 -2.93 13.59
C PHE A 618 -5.96 -3.87 14.51
N LEU A 619 -7.23 -3.57 14.72
CA LEU A 619 -8.16 -4.38 15.52
C LEU A 619 -9.31 -4.90 14.65
N ASP A 620 -9.24 -6.20 14.37
CA ASP A 620 -10.37 -7.00 13.87
C ASP A 620 -11.36 -7.31 15.02
N LYS A 621 -12.53 -7.86 14.68
CA LYS A 621 -13.71 -7.94 15.54
C LYS A 621 -13.50 -8.73 16.84
N GLY A 622 -13.47 -8.00 17.95
CA GLY A 622 -13.27 -8.51 19.31
C GLY A 622 -11.82 -8.80 19.67
N ASN A 623 -10.86 -8.49 18.79
CA ASN A 623 -9.44 -8.60 19.10
C ASN A 623 -9.04 -7.59 20.19
N ALA A 624 -7.93 -7.90 20.84
CA ALA A 624 -7.34 -7.05 21.86
C ALA A 624 -5.82 -7.03 21.69
N PHE A 625 -5.20 -5.90 22.01
CA PHE A 625 -3.75 -5.81 22.21
C PHE A 625 -3.46 -5.44 23.67
N SER A 626 -2.32 -5.90 24.17
CA SER A 626 -1.88 -5.61 25.53
C SER A 626 -0.38 -5.40 25.59
N PHE A 627 0.06 -4.56 26.51
CA PHE A 627 1.47 -4.32 26.84
C PHE A 627 1.58 -3.86 28.29
N THR A 628 2.79 -3.82 28.83
CA THR A 628 3.02 -3.48 30.24
C THR A 628 4.00 -2.32 30.39
N ILE A 629 3.63 -1.30 31.15
CA ILE A 629 4.52 -0.20 31.55
C ILE A 629 5.07 -0.49 32.94
N PHE A 630 6.39 -0.57 33.06
CA PHE A 630 7.11 -0.62 34.33
C PHE A 630 7.62 0.78 34.67
N LEU A 631 7.19 1.32 35.82
CA LEU A 631 7.71 2.57 36.38
C LEU A 631 8.44 2.27 37.69
N SER A 632 9.70 2.68 37.83
CA SER A 632 10.42 2.70 39.11
C SER A 632 10.59 4.13 39.62
N SER A 633 10.57 4.29 40.94
CA SER A 633 10.54 5.60 41.58
C SER A 633 11.78 5.87 42.43
N ASP A 634 12.01 7.14 42.76
CA ASP A 634 13.01 7.54 43.77
C ASP A 634 12.47 7.36 45.21
N ASP A 635 13.38 7.38 46.18
CA ASP A 635 13.16 6.82 47.52
C ASP A 635 11.99 7.42 48.32
N ASP A 636 11.65 8.70 48.09
CA ASP A 636 10.65 9.47 48.86
C ASP A 636 9.18 9.30 48.42
N THR A 637 8.92 8.45 47.43
CA THR A 637 7.61 8.38 46.73
C THR A 637 6.67 7.27 47.21
N PHE A 638 7.15 6.35 48.04
CA PHE A 638 6.34 5.29 48.66
C PHE A 638 6.34 5.49 50.17
N LYS A 639 5.25 6.03 50.72
CA LYS A 639 5.06 6.14 52.17
C LYS A 639 4.19 4.99 52.68
N LEU A 640 4.64 4.34 53.74
CA LEU A 640 3.87 3.32 54.45
C LEU A 640 3.02 4.02 55.52
N ASN A 641 1.73 4.22 55.26
CA ASN A 641 0.80 4.70 56.28
C ASN A 641 0.25 3.51 57.06
N SER A 642 0.65 3.40 58.33
CA SER A 642 0.16 2.41 59.28
C SER A 642 -1.12 2.90 59.96
N ASN A 643 -2.27 2.76 59.29
CA ASN A 643 -3.57 2.91 59.95
C ASN A 643 -3.95 1.60 60.65
N PRO A 644 -4.11 1.58 61.99
CA PRO A 644 -4.27 0.34 62.76
C PRO A 644 -5.60 -0.40 62.52
N VAL A 645 -6.53 0.16 61.75
CA VAL A 645 -7.87 -0.39 61.48
C VAL A 645 -8.01 -0.99 60.07
N THR A 646 -7.18 -0.59 59.10
CA THR A 646 -7.38 -0.91 57.67
C THR A 646 -6.15 -1.54 57.00
N GLY A 647 -5.12 -1.90 57.77
CA GLY A 647 -3.87 -2.44 57.25
C GLY A 647 -2.97 -1.40 56.57
N TYR A 648 -1.81 -1.84 56.08
CA TYR A 648 -0.81 -0.98 55.45
C TYR A 648 -1.32 -0.41 54.12
N GLN A 649 -1.64 0.89 54.09
CA GLN A 649 -1.87 1.60 52.84
C GLN A 649 -0.57 2.26 52.38
N VAL A 650 -0.17 1.93 51.14
CA VAL A 650 1.03 2.50 50.51
C VAL A 650 0.59 3.67 49.65
N GLU A 651 0.86 4.87 50.13
CA GLU A 651 0.66 6.13 49.42
C GLU A 651 1.68 6.23 48.28
N LYS A 652 1.21 6.52 47.06
CA LYS A 652 2.03 6.50 45.82
C LYS A 652 1.77 7.73 44.99
N LYS A 653 2.84 8.36 44.50
CA LYS A 653 2.76 9.49 43.56
C LYS A 653 2.78 9.08 42.08
N LEU A 654 3.01 7.80 41.77
CA LEU A 654 3.05 7.27 40.40
C LEU A 654 1.68 6.81 39.93
N ALA A 655 1.11 7.47 38.92
CA ALA A 655 -0.14 7.12 38.27
C ALA A 655 -0.04 7.21 36.74
N VAL A 656 -0.80 6.36 36.04
CA VAL A 656 -0.89 6.31 34.57
C VAL A 656 -2.35 6.49 34.18
N ALA A 657 -2.64 7.51 33.38
CA ALA A 657 -3.92 7.68 32.71
C ALA A 657 -3.88 7.01 31.33
N VAL A 658 -4.98 6.37 30.94
CA VAL A 658 -5.18 5.81 29.59
C VAL A 658 -6.50 6.36 29.07
N ALA A 659 -6.45 7.05 27.93
CA ALA A 659 -7.61 7.58 27.22
C ALA A 659 -7.76 6.88 25.87
N VAL A 660 -9.00 6.72 25.41
CA VAL A 660 -9.35 6.21 24.07
C VAL A 660 -10.31 7.19 23.40
N ALA A 661 -10.14 7.42 22.11
CA ALA A 661 -10.89 8.46 21.40
C ALA A 661 -12.36 8.10 21.15
N ASP A 662 -12.65 6.82 20.92
CA ASP A 662 -13.99 6.29 20.66
C ASP A 662 -14.36 5.24 21.73
N PRO A 663 -14.81 5.66 22.93
CA PRO A 663 -15.07 4.75 24.05
C PRO A 663 -16.25 3.80 23.81
N ASP A 664 -17.13 4.08 22.84
CA ASP A 664 -18.21 3.18 22.41
C ASP A 664 -17.71 2.02 21.54
N CYS A 665 -16.53 2.20 20.94
CA CYS A 665 -15.88 1.22 20.07
C CYS A 665 -14.79 0.44 20.81
N LEU A 666 -14.00 1.13 21.64
CA LEU A 666 -12.89 0.56 22.39
C LEU A 666 -13.23 0.37 23.86
N LYS A 667 -12.63 -0.68 24.45
CA LYS A 667 -12.54 -0.87 25.89
C LYS A 667 -11.08 -0.86 26.29
N ALA A 668 -10.66 0.19 26.99
CA ALA A 668 -9.41 0.20 27.73
C ALA A 668 -9.60 -0.48 29.10
N SER A 669 -8.58 -1.19 29.54
CA SER A 669 -8.48 -1.73 30.90
C SER A 669 -7.03 -1.68 31.36
N VAL A 670 -6.82 -1.26 32.60
CA VAL A 670 -5.49 -1.13 33.21
C VAL A 670 -5.47 -1.96 34.49
N LYS A 671 -4.60 -2.98 34.53
CA LYS A 671 -4.34 -3.76 35.73
C LYS A 671 -3.03 -3.29 36.35
N GLN A 672 -3.11 -2.78 37.58
CA GLN A 672 -1.96 -2.35 38.36
C GLN A 672 -1.42 -3.49 39.22
N GLU A 673 -0.10 -3.62 39.30
CA GLU A 673 0.62 -4.50 40.22
C GLU A 673 1.77 -3.72 40.87
N VAL A 674 1.98 -3.90 42.18
CA VAL A 674 2.89 -3.07 42.98
C VAL A 674 4.03 -3.91 43.52
N LEU A 675 5.26 -3.57 43.14
CA LEU A 675 6.48 -4.29 43.51
C LEU A 675 7.25 -3.50 44.57
N LEU A 676 6.84 -3.62 45.83
CA LEU A 676 7.45 -2.90 46.97
C LEU A 676 8.96 -3.15 47.06
N ASN A 677 9.40 -4.41 46.93
CA ASN A 677 10.81 -4.81 46.96
C ASN A 677 11.68 -4.17 45.84
N ARG A 678 11.04 -3.59 44.81
CA ARG A 678 11.71 -2.93 43.68
C ARG A 678 11.36 -1.45 43.55
N LYS A 679 10.64 -0.87 44.53
CA LYS A 679 10.08 0.50 44.51
C LYS A 679 9.46 0.85 43.15
N ALA A 680 8.65 -0.06 42.64
CA ALA A 680 8.14 -0.01 41.26
C ALA A 680 6.67 -0.40 41.15
N VAL A 681 6.04 0.05 40.07
CA VAL A 681 4.66 -0.28 39.71
C VAL A 681 4.63 -0.78 38.27
N LEU A 682 3.92 -1.87 38.05
CA LEU A 682 3.59 -2.42 36.73
C LEU A 682 2.16 -2.03 36.39
N TYR A 683 1.96 -1.46 35.20
CA TYR A 683 0.66 -1.14 34.63
C TYR A 683 0.48 -1.97 33.36
N ARG A 684 -0.27 -3.08 33.45
CA ARG A 684 -0.64 -3.88 32.29
C ARG A 684 -1.87 -3.26 31.65
N ILE A 685 -1.68 -2.68 30.47
CA ILE A 685 -2.72 -2.02 29.68
C ILE A 685 -3.25 -3.04 28.67
N THR A 686 -4.56 -3.06 28.45
CA THR A 686 -5.21 -3.89 27.44
C THR A 686 -6.34 -3.11 26.79
N ILE A 687 -6.26 -2.96 25.47
CA ILE A 687 -7.25 -2.30 24.62
C ILE A 687 -7.95 -3.38 23.79
N LYS A 688 -9.28 -3.33 23.73
CA LYS A 688 -10.11 -4.34 23.07
C LYS A 688 -11.24 -3.71 22.27
N ASP A 689 -11.52 -4.24 21.08
CA ASP A 689 -12.72 -3.89 20.32
C ASP A 689 -14.01 -4.43 20.98
N ARG A 690 -15.05 -3.61 21.02
CA ARG A 690 -16.36 -3.92 21.59
C ARG A 690 -17.30 -4.69 20.65
N LYS A 691 -16.93 -4.89 19.37
CA LYS A 691 -17.69 -5.58 18.31
C LYS A 691 -18.89 -4.81 17.73
N VAL A 692 -18.94 -3.48 17.92
CA VAL A 692 -20.13 -2.65 17.62
C VAL A 692 -19.91 -1.65 16.48
N CYS A 693 -18.74 -1.00 16.39
CA CYS A 693 -18.59 0.24 15.61
C CYS A 693 -18.26 0.08 14.13
N TYR A 694 -18.20 -1.15 13.61
CA TYR A 694 -17.74 -1.36 12.24
C TYR A 694 -18.46 -2.54 11.58
N ASP A 695 -18.79 -2.39 10.30
CA ASP A 695 -19.40 -3.43 9.48
C ASP A 695 -18.32 -4.29 8.78
N GLN A 696 -18.73 -5.28 8.00
CA GLN A 696 -17.78 -6.00 7.15
C GLN A 696 -17.31 -5.11 6.00
N GLY A 697 -16.00 -4.96 5.86
CA GLY A 697 -15.35 -4.17 4.81
C GLY A 697 -14.18 -4.91 4.16
N LEU A 698 -13.76 -4.41 3.00
CA LEU A 698 -12.59 -4.94 2.29
C LEU A 698 -11.30 -4.69 3.08
N SER A 699 -10.31 -5.55 2.87
CA SER A 699 -9.00 -5.52 3.51
C SER A 699 -8.30 -4.16 3.37
N GLY A 700 -8.06 -3.46 4.49
CA GLY A 700 -7.43 -2.14 4.50
C GLY A 700 -8.35 -0.96 4.12
N HIS A 701 -9.59 -1.18 3.69
CA HIS A 701 -10.51 -0.10 3.30
C HIS A 701 -11.45 0.34 4.43
N ASN A 702 -11.81 1.62 4.39
CA ASN A 702 -12.80 2.31 5.24
C ASN A 702 -12.56 2.21 6.76
N LEU A 703 -11.38 1.77 7.20
CA LEU A 703 -11.02 1.54 8.60
C LEU A 703 -11.40 2.73 9.50
N LYS A 704 -12.14 2.46 10.58
CA LYS A 704 -12.47 3.46 11.60
C LYS A 704 -11.19 3.88 12.32
N LYS A 705 -10.79 5.13 12.10
CA LYS A 705 -9.63 5.76 12.73
C LYS A 705 -9.97 6.10 14.18
N THR A 706 -9.07 5.76 15.10
CA THR A 706 -9.16 6.07 16.52
C THR A 706 -7.75 5.99 17.15
N SER A 707 -7.62 6.11 18.47
CA SER A 707 -6.32 6.06 19.15
C SER A 707 -6.44 5.63 20.62
N MET A 708 -5.30 5.23 21.16
CA MET A 708 -5.04 5.13 22.59
C MET A 708 -3.95 6.14 22.97
N MET A 709 -4.24 6.99 23.95
CA MET A 709 -3.26 7.87 24.59
C MET A 709 -2.95 7.35 25.99
N VAL A 710 -1.67 7.36 26.37
CA VAL A 710 -1.19 6.96 27.70
C VAL A 710 -0.27 8.04 28.25
N LYS A 711 -0.64 8.57 29.43
CA LYS A 711 0.05 9.69 30.08
C LYS A 711 0.41 9.31 31.52
N VAL A 712 1.70 9.38 31.86
CA VAL A 712 2.16 9.33 33.24
C VAL A 712 1.91 10.70 33.86
N LEU A 713 1.17 10.75 34.96
CA LEU A 713 0.76 12.04 35.52
C LEU A 713 1.99 12.82 36.01
N GLY A 714 2.12 14.07 35.56
CA GLY A 714 3.24 14.96 35.87
C GLY A 714 4.51 14.80 35.01
N SER A 715 4.53 13.96 33.98
CA SER A 715 5.75 13.74 33.17
C SER A 715 5.94 14.69 31.98
N SER A 716 4.86 15.31 31.48
CA SER A 716 4.87 16.24 30.33
C SER A 716 5.90 17.36 30.52
N GLY A 717 6.79 17.55 29.54
CA GLY A 717 7.91 18.50 29.58
C GLY A 717 8.92 18.33 30.72
N LYS A 718 8.80 17.28 31.53
CA LYS A 718 9.51 17.08 32.80
C LYS A 718 10.39 15.83 32.82
N CYS A 719 10.03 14.80 32.07
CA CYS A 719 10.78 13.54 31.99
C CYS A 719 11.48 13.37 30.64
N PHE A 720 12.79 13.07 30.68
CA PHE A 720 13.59 12.82 29.49
C PHE A 720 14.44 11.55 29.64
N GLN A 721 14.72 10.90 28.51
CA GLN A 721 15.69 9.81 28.40
C GLN A 721 16.70 10.14 27.31
N THR A 722 17.98 10.14 27.68
CA THR A 722 19.11 10.28 26.75
C THR A 722 19.70 8.92 26.41
N SER A 723 19.84 8.63 25.13
CA SER A 723 20.44 7.43 24.53
C SER A 723 21.53 7.84 23.53
N TYR A 724 22.22 6.86 22.95
CA TYR A 724 23.14 7.10 21.83
C TYR A 724 22.44 7.68 20.58
N SER A 725 21.12 7.51 20.47
CA SER A 725 20.29 8.03 19.37
C SER A 725 19.75 9.44 19.62
N GLY A 726 19.95 10.03 20.80
CA GLY A 726 19.52 11.39 21.13
C GLY A 726 18.81 11.50 22.48
N THR A 727 18.12 12.62 22.71
CA THR A 727 17.26 12.81 23.89
C THR A 727 15.80 12.76 23.47
N SER A 728 14.99 11.99 24.21
CA SER A 728 13.55 11.81 23.99
C SER A 728 12.76 12.22 25.24
N MET A 729 11.52 12.69 25.07
CA MET A 729 10.59 12.86 26.19
C MET A 729 10.00 11.51 26.60
N GLN A 730 9.61 11.38 27.86
CA GLN A 730 9.12 10.12 28.44
C GLN A 730 7.78 10.31 29.17
N GLY A 731 6.99 9.25 29.21
CA GLY A 731 5.71 9.20 29.92
C GLY A 731 4.51 9.77 29.15
N HIS A 732 4.66 10.20 27.90
CA HIS A 732 3.55 10.42 26.97
C HIS A 732 3.69 9.46 25.78
N LEU A 733 2.62 8.74 25.45
CA LEU A 733 2.56 7.79 24.34
C LEU A 733 1.20 7.92 23.67
N MET A 734 1.15 8.18 22.37
CA MET A 734 -0.08 8.09 21.58
C MET A 734 0.12 7.03 20.50
N VAL A 735 -0.82 6.10 20.39
CA VAL A 735 -0.80 5.02 19.41
C VAL A 735 -2.09 5.08 18.59
N PRO A 736 -2.01 5.39 17.29
CA PRO A 736 -3.11 5.22 16.35
C PRO A 736 -3.63 3.79 16.34
N VAL A 737 -4.95 3.63 16.42
CA VAL A 737 -5.65 2.35 16.39
C VAL A 737 -6.66 2.39 15.25
N LEU A 738 -6.67 1.35 14.42
CA LEU A 738 -7.53 1.23 13.24
C LEU A 738 -8.46 0.04 13.44
N ILE A 739 -9.78 0.28 13.53
CA ILE A 739 -10.77 -0.78 13.70
C ILE A 739 -11.35 -1.16 12.34
N GLY A 740 -11.37 -2.45 12.03
CA GLY A 740 -11.89 -2.99 10.78
C GLY A 740 -11.07 -4.17 10.27
N CYS A 741 -11.12 -4.45 8.97
CA CYS A 741 -10.34 -5.53 8.35
C CYS A 741 -8.87 -5.12 8.13
N PRO A 742 -7.89 -5.70 8.85
CA PRO A 742 -6.48 -5.33 8.69
C PRO A 742 -6.00 -5.51 7.24
N PRO A 743 -5.13 -4.60 6.73
CA PRO A 743 -4.68 -4.62 5.34
C PRO A 743 -3.92 -5.91 5.00
N GLY A 744 -3.97 -6.29 3.73
CA GLY A 744 -3.31 -7.49 3.21
C GLY A 744 -3.90 -8.83 3.64
N LYS A 745 -4.87 -8.87 4.56
CA LYS A 745 -5.63 -10.11 4.81
C LYS A 745 -6.51 -10.46 3.62
N ARG A 746 -6.41 -11.69 3.12
CA ARG A 746 -7.25 -12.22 2.05
C ARG A 746 -7.66 -13.66 2.32
N LEU A 747 -8.71 -14.11 1.63
CA LEU A 747 -9.10 -15.52 1.60
C LEU A 747 -8.42 -16.20 0.40
N ALA A 748 -7.87 -17.40 0.60
CA ALA A 748 -7.25 -18.20 -0.45
C ALA A 748 -7.75 -19.66 -0.37
N PHE A 749 -7.83 -20.35 -1.51
CA PHE A 749 -8.25 -21.75 -1.55
C PHE A 749 -7.10 -22.68 -1.16
N ASP A 750 -7.30 -23.53 -0.14
CA ASP A 750 -6.32 -24.52 0.30
C ASP A 750 -6.40 -25.76 -0.59
N VAL A 751 -5.71 -25.70 -1.73
CA VAL A 751 -5.63 -26.79 -2.70
C VAL A 751 -5.02 -28.04 -2.08
N THR A 752 -3.92 -27.88 -1.33
CA THR A 752 -3.15 -29.00 -0.78
C THR A 752 -3.97 -29.79 0.24
N TYR A 753 -4.55 -29.11 1.24
CA TYR A 753 -5.35 -29.77 2.25
C TYR A 753 -6.66 -30.34 1.68
N THR A 754 -7.31 -29.62 0.75
CA THR A 754 -8.52 -30.14 0.08
C THR A 754 -8.25 -31.41 -0.73
N ILE A 755 -7.13 -31.51 -1.45
CA ILE A 755 -6.76 -32.72 -2.20
C ILE A 755 -6.44 -33.88 -1.25
N LEU A 756 -5.71 -33.63 -0.15
CA LEU A 756 -5.39 -34.66 0.84
C LEU A 756 -6.67 -35.22 1.50
N HIS A 757 -7.54 -34.34 1.99
CA HIS A 757 -8.81 -34.73 2.61
C HIS A 757 -9.74 -35.45 1.62
N SER A 758 -9.79 -35.01 0.35
CA SER A 758 -10.57 -35.69 -0.68
C SER A 758 -10.11 -37.13 -0.94
N ARG A 759 -8.79 -37.37 -0.94
CA ARG A 759 -8.22 -38.74 -1.10
C ARG A 759 -8.59 -39.65 0.08
N GLU A 760 -8.54 -39.14 1.30
CA GLU A 760 -8.95 -39.89 2.50
C GLU A 760 -10.44 -40.21 2.48
N LEU A 761 -11.27 -39.25 2.09
CA LEU A 761 -12.72 -39.36 2.10
C LEU A 761 -13.27 -40.24 0.95
N ASN A 762 -12.79 -40.05 -0.27
CA ASN A 762 -13.26 -40.77 -1.47
C ASN A 762 -12.49 -42.09 -1.74
N LYS A 763 -11.43 -42.39 -0.97
CA LYS A 763 -10.70 -43.68 -0.93
C LYS A 763 -10.13 -44.19 -2.27
N HIS A 764 -9.82 -43.29 -3.21
CA HIS A 764 -9.15 -43.65 -4.45
C HIS A 764 -8.13 -42.58 -4.87
N TYR A 765 -7.27 -42.94 -5.82
CA TYR A 765 -6.22 -42.04 -6.31
C TYR A 765 -6.80 -40.96 -7.23
N PHE A 766 -6.25 -39.76 -7.07
CA PHE A 766 -6.56 -38.59 -7.88
C PHE A 766 -5.90 -38.73 -9.25
N ASP A 767 -6.70 -38.93 -10.30
CA ASP A 767 -6.24 -39.23 -11.66
C ASP A 767 -6.73 -38.17 -12.66
N CYS A 768 -5.93 -37.11 -12.84
CA CYS A 768 -6.24 -36.03 -13.78
C CYS A 768 -5.33 -36.10 -15.01
N GLY A 769 -5.92 -36.28 -16.20
CA GLY A 769 -5.18 -36.49 -17.45
C GLY A 769 -4.32 -35.30 -17.91
N ARG A 770 -4.58 -34.09 -17.40
CA ARG A 770 -3.72 -32.91 -17.57
C ARG A 770 -3.55 -32.18 -16.25
N THR A 771 -2.45 -32.46 -15.56
CA THR A 771 -2.12 -31.76 -14.30
C THR A 771 -1.66 -30.34 -14.56
N ASN A 772 -2.40 -29.35 -14.04
CA ASN A 772 -1.90 -27.99 -13.86
C ASN A 772 -1.50 -27.81 -12.39
N PRO A 773 -0.22 -27.52 -12.07
CA PRO A 773 0.21 -27.34 -10.68
C PRO A 773 -0.44 -26.13 -9.99
N GLU A 774 -1.01 -25.19 -10.74
CA GLU A 774 -1.66 -23.98 -10.22
C GLU A 774 -3.20 -24.03 -10.28
N MET A 775 -3.82 -25.13 -10.72
CA MET A 775 -5.27 -25.25 -10.79
C MET A 775 -5.72 -26.68 -10.43
N PRO A 776 -6.59 -26.84 -9.42
CA PRO A 776 -6.99 -28.15 -8.96
C PRO A 776 -8.06 -28.77 -9.88
N CYS A 777 -7.84 -30.03 -10.19
CA CYS A 777 -8.71 -30.92 -10.94
C CYS A 777 -9.58 -31.73 -9.96
N PHE A 778 -10.81 -32.14 -10.29
CA PHE A 778 -11.62 -33.03 -9.45
C PHE A 778 -12.56 -33.90 -10.28
N LEU A 779 -12.76 -35.14 -9.84
CA LEU A 779 -13.65 -36.10 -10.49
C LEU A 779 -15.12 -35.75 -10.16
N PHE A 780 -15.98 -35.75 -11.19
CA PHE A 780 -17.40 -35.39 -11.05
C PHE A 780 -18.18 -36.18 -10.00
N ARG A 781 -17.80 -37.44 -9.75
CA ARG A 781 -18.53 -38.33 -8.83
C ARG A 781 -18.16 -38.13 -7.36
N ASP A 782 -17.12 -37.35 -7.08
CA ASP A 782 -16.55 -37.24 -5.74
C ASP A 782 -17.29 -36.21 -4.89
N LEU A 783 -17.34 -36.46 -3.58
CA LEU A 783 -17.78 -35.46 -2.63
C LEU A 783 -16.68 -34.40 -2.49
N PHE A 784 -17.00 -33.15 -2.82
CA PHE A 784 -16.06 -32.04 -2.76
C PHE A 784 -16.24 -31.25 -1.46
N GLN A 785 -15.23 -31.22 -0.59
CA GLN A 785 -15.23 -30.42 0.64
C GLN A 785 -14.09 -29.39 0.60
N PRO A 786 -14.37 -28.12 0.26
CA PRO A 786 -13.33 -27.11 0.13
C PRO A 786 -12.88 -26.56 1.49
N PHE A 787 -11.58 -26.36 1.62
CA PHE A 787 -10.96 -25.66 2.74
C PHE A 787 -10.30 -24.36 2.28
N PHE A 788 -10.24 -23.37 3.17
CA PHE A 788 -9.75 -22.03 2.87
C PHE A 788 -8.77 -21.56 3.95
N LEU A 789 -7.80 -20.75 3.53
CA LEU A 789 -6.87 -20.05 4.43
C LEU A 789 -7.19 -18.56 4.44
N ILE A 790 -7.08 -17.95 5.62
CA ILE A 790 -6.78 -16.52 5.72
C ILE A 790 -5.27 -16.38 5.56
N GLN A 791 -4.86 -15.63 4.53
CA GLN A 791 -3.47 -15.28 4.27
C GLN A 791 -3.26 -13.80 4.57
N ASP A 792 -2.23 -13.49 5.37
CA ASP A 792 -1.81 -12.12 5.66
C ASP A 792 -0.64 -11.75 4.75
N MET A 793 -0.96 -11.05 3.67
CA MET A 793 0.00 -10.62 2.66
C MET A 793 1.08 -9.68 3.21
N VAL A 794 0.86 -9.03 4.36
CA VAL A 794 1.81 -8.12 5.01
C VAL A 794 2.81 -8.89 5.88
N THR A 795 2.33 -9.72 6.79
CA THR A 795 3.20 -10.38 7.79
C THR A 795 3.87 -11.64 7.27
N GLY A 796 3.27 -12.30 6.28
CA GLY A 796 3.67 -13.64 5.85
C GLY A 796 2.94 -14.77 6.59
N ASP A 797 2.14 -14.46 7.61
CA ASP A 797 1.41 -15.46 8.39
C ASP A 797 0.19 -15.98 7.61
N SER A 798 -0.16 -17.26 7.80
CA SER A 798 -1.39 -17.85 7.25
C SER A 798 -2.03 -18.82 8.24
N GLY A 799 -3.34 -18.98 8.18
CA GLY A 799 -4.09 -19.87 9.05
C GLY A 799 -5.47 -20.24 8.49
N SER A 800 -6.04 -21.34 8.94
CA SER A 800 -7.31 -21.86 8.41
C SER A 800 -8.48 -20.91 8.67
N PHE A 801 -9.33 -20.71 7.66
CA PHE A 801 -10.59 -19.98 7.80
C PHE A 801 -11.64 -20.90 8.46
N LEU A 802 -12.05 -20.54 9.69
CA LEU A 802 -13.03 -21.30 10.47
C LEU A 802 -14.46 -20.70 10.44
N GLY A 803 -14.64 -19.59 9.71
CA GLY A 803 -15.91 -18.86 9.64
C GLY A 803 -17.00 -19.57 8.81
N SER A 804 -18.18 -18.95 8.78
CA SER A 804 -19.27 -19.36 7.86
C SER A 804 -19.09 -18.69 6.49
N TYR A 805 -19.52 -19.35 5.41
CA TYR A 805 -19.41 -18.81 4.05
C TYR A 805 -20.57 -19.26 3.15
N LEU A 806 -20.86 -18.46 2.14
CA LEU A 806 -21.64 -18.84 0.97
C LEU A 806 -20.68 -19.38 -0.10
N LEU A 807 -21.09 -20.45 -0.78
CA LEU A 807 -20.45 -20.95 -1.99
C LEU A 807 -21.46 -20.84 -3.15
N LYS A 808 -21.02 -20.29 -4.29
CA LYS A 808 -21.84 -20.14 -5.50
C LYS A 808 -21.01 -20.45 -6.74
N VAL A 809 -21.58 -21.16 -7.70
CA VAL A 809 -21.08 -21.23 -9.08
C VAL A 809 -21.57 -19.99 -9.80
N VAL A 810 -20.64 -19.17 -10.28
CA VAL A 810 -20.90 -17.85 -10.91
C VAL A 810 -20.47 -17.76 -12.37
N GLY A 811 -19.89 -18.83 -12.90
CA GLY A 811 -19.51 -18.94 -14.30
C GLY A 811 -19.00 -20.33 -14.66
N GLY A 812 -18.76 -20.56 -15.95
CA GLY A 812 -18.17 -21.80 -16.43
C GLY A 812 -18.00 -21.87 -17.95
N GLY A 813 -17.26 -22.87 -18.41
CA GLY A 813 -16.92 -23.08 -19.82
C GLY A 813 -16.19 -24.40 -20.08
N HIS A 814 -16.04 -24.77 -21.36
CA HIS A 814 -15.39 -26.02 -21.78
C HIS A 814 -13.85 -25.95 -21.73
N THR A 815 -13.29 -24.74 -21.74
CA THR A 815 -11.87 -24.44 -21.59
C THR A 815 -11.71 -23.21 -20.71
N ILE A 816 -10.51 -22.98 -20.17
CA ILE A 816 -10.23 -21.80 -19.33
C ILE A 816 -10.55 -20.46 -20.04
N ASP A 817 -10.30 -20.38 -21.34
CA ASP A 817 -10.55 -19.19 -22.17
C ASP A 817 -12.03 -19.01 -22.57
N THR A 818 -12.87 -20.03 -22.36
CA THR A 818 -14.30 -20.01 -22.71
C THR A 818 -15.22 -19.91 -21.48
N ILE A 819 -14.66 -19.66 -20.29
CA ILE A 819 -15.43 -19.40 -19.08
C ILE A 819 -16.22 -18.10 -19.26
N ARG A 820 -17.56 -18.20 -19.29
CA ARG A 820 -18.45 -17.04 -19.19
C ARG A 820 -18.90 -16.84 -17.76
N ASP A 821 -19.06 -15.58 -17.36
CA ASP A 821 -19.81 -15.23 -16.14
C ASP A 821 -21.32 -15.41 -16.40
N TYR A 822 -22.03 -15.86 -15.37
CA TYR A 822 -23.48 -16.10 -15.39
C TYR A 822 -24.25 -14.86 -14.91
N THR A 823 -25.49 -14.70 -15.34
CA THR A 823 -26.37 -13.63 -14.83
C THR A 823 -26.86 -13.92 -13.41
N GLU A 824 -27.42 -12.95 -12.69
CA GLU A 824 -27.94 -13.17 -11.33
C GLU A 824 -29.09 -14.19 -11.30
N GLU A 825 -29.91 -14.26 -12.37
CA GLU A 825 -30.96 -15.26 -12.54
C GLU A 825 -30.38 -16.66 -12.74
N GLU A 826 -29.36 -16.79 -13.60
CA GLU A 826 -28.62 -18.03 -13.80
C GLU A 826 -27.94 -18.49 -12.49
N ILE A 827 -27.28 -17.58 -11.77
CA ILE A 827 -26.68 -17.84 -10.46
C ILE A 827 -27.74 -18.32 -9.46
N TYR A 828 -28.94 -17.75 -9.48
CA TYR A 828 -30.03 -18.25 -8.65
C TYR A 828 -30.44 -19.68 -9.02
N HIS A 829 -30.76 -19.93 -10.29
CA HIS A 829 -31.22 -21.25 -10.76
C HIS A 829 -30.19 -22.38 -10.61
N TYR A 830 -28.89 -22.08 -10.77
CA TYR A 830 -27.83 -23.08 -10.68
C TYR A 830 -27.40 -23.42 -9.23
N ASN A 831 -27.78 -22.62 -8.23
CA ASN A 831 -27.30 -22.73 -6.85
C ASN A 831 -28.40 -22.80 -5.76
N SER A 832 -29.64 -22.38 -6.05
CA SER A 832 -30.64 -22.17 -5.00
C SER A 832 -31.37 -23.44 -4.56
N PRO A 833 -31.52 -23.75 -3.25
CA PRO A 833 -32.35 -24.86 -2.79
C PRO A 833 -33.85 -24.73 -3.16
N LEU A 834 -34.27 -23.54 -3.58
CA LEU A 834 -35.64 -23.25 -3.99
C LEU A 834 -35.88 -23.41 -5.50
N ASP A 835 -34.85 -23.72 -6.29
CA ASP A 835 -35.01 -23.95 -7.73
C ASP A 835 -35.90 -25.17 -8.00
N LYS A 836 -36.75 -25.03 -9.03
CA LYS A 836 -37.63 -26.10 -9.55
C LYS A 836 -37.48 -26.28 -11.06
N THR A 837 -36.48 -25.65 -11.67
CA THR A 837 -36.29 -25.62 -13.12
C THR A 837 -35.41 -26.75 -13.65
N ASN A 838 -34.97 -27.67 -12.79
CA ASN A 838 -34.02 -28.75 -13.14
C ASN A 838 -32.68 -28.21 -13.64
N SER A 839 -32.20 -27.11 -13.02
CA SER A 839 -31.00 -26.37 -13.45
C SER A 839 -29.82 -26.48 -12.47
N LEU A 840 -29.99 -27.10 -11.31
CA LEU A 840 -28.95 -27.15 -10.27
C LEU A 840 -27.64 -27.79 -10.75
N ILE A 841 -26.53 -27.11 -10.48
CA ILE A 841 -25.18 -27.62 -10.78
C ILE A 841 -24.67 -28.50 -9.62
N TRP A 842 -25.07 -28.21 -8.38
CA TRP A 842 -24.63 -28.92 -7.16
C TRP A 842 -25.71 -28.89 -6.08
N LYS A 843 -25.51 -29.68 -5.02
CA LYS A 843 -26.30 -29.66 -3.77
C LYS A 843 -25.41 -29.98 -2.56
N THR A 844 -25.93 -29.79 -1.36
CA THR A 844 -25.27 -30.21 -0.11
C THR A 844 -26.29 -30.81 0.87
N LYS A 845 -25.80 -31.47 1.92
CA LYS A 845 -26.60 -31.99 3.04
C LYS A 845 -26.77 -30.97 4.17
N VAL A 846 -26.27 -29.75 4.01
CA VAL A 846 -26.42 -28.66 4.97
C VAL A 846 -27.83 -28.08 4.90
N GLU A 847 -28.55 -28.05 6.02
CA GLU A 847 -29.89 -27.44 6.11
C GLU A 847 -29.84 -25.91 6.33
N ARG A 848 -28.72 -25.38 6.82
CA ARG A 848 -28.54 -23.95 7.13
C ARG A 848 -28.52 -23.12 5.85
N THR A 849 -29.41 -22.14 5.77
CA THR A 849 -29.59 -21.25 4.62
C THR A 849 -29.64 -19.78 5.03
N THR A 850 -29.55 -18.87 4.06
CA THR A 850 -29.78 -17.43 4.25
C THR A 850 -31.21 -17.13 4.76
N LEU A 851 -31.45 -15.93 5.30
CA LEU A 851 -32.76 -15.52 5.81
C LEU A 851 -33.87 -15.60 4.73
N ASP A 852 -33.53 -15.29 3.49
CA ASP A 852 -34.41 -15.42 2.32
C ASP A 852 -34.44 -16.83 1.71
N LYS A 853 -33.73 -17.79 2.33
CA LYS A 853 -33.55 -19.19 1.91
C LYS A 853 -32.99 -19.39 0.50
N LYS A 854 -32.41 -18.36 -0.12
CA LYS A 854 -31.90 -18.44 -1.50
C LYS A 854 -30.60 -19.20 -1.65
N PHE A 855 -29.75 -19.27 -0.63
CA PHE A 855 -28.44 -19.95 -0.69
C PHE A 855 -28.13 -20.71 0.61
N TYR A 856 -27.34 -21.79 0.50
CA TYR A 856 -26.81 -22.54 1.63
C TYR A 856 -25.67 -21.79 2.33
N ILE A 857 -25.61 -21.87 3.67
CA ILE A 857 -24.52 -21.35 4.49
C ILE A 857 -23.65 -22.51 4.95
N MET A 858 -22.43 -22.59 4.42
CA MET A 858 -21.44 -23.61 4.73
C MET A 858 -20.43 -23.14 5.78
N SER A 859 -19.63 -24.07 6.28
CA SER A 859 -18.49 -23.86 7.19
C SER A 859 -17.46 -24.97 6.99
N TYR A 860 -16.29 -24.89 7.62
CA TYR A 860 -15.26 -25.93 7.53
C TYR A 860 -15.73 -27.32 8.03
N GLN A 861 -16.78 -27.37 8.86
CA GLN A 861 -17.40 -28.60 9.38
C GLN A 861 -18.50 -29.17 8.48
N SER A 862 -18.84 -28.50 7.37
CA SER A 862 -19.93 -28.92 6.50
C SER A 862 -19.58 -30.19 5.69
N PRO A 863 -20.52 -31.12 5.48
CA PRO A 863 -20.29 -32.44 4.86
C PRO A 863 -20.11 -32.39 3.32
N GLY A 864 -19.39 -31.38 2.81
CA GLY A 864 -19.09 -31.20 1.38
C GLY A 864 -20.30 -30.88 0.48
N ILE A 865 -20.06 -30.89 -0.83
CA ILE A 865 -21.05 -30.73 -1.89
C ILE A 865 -21.00 -31.92 -2.85
N GLU A 866 -22.17 -32.28 -3.39
CA GLU A 866 -22.35 -33.29 -4.43
C GLU A 866 -22.67 -32.58 -5.77
N TRP A 867 -21.94 -32.91 -6.83
CA TRP A 867 -22.17 -32.36 -8.17
C TRP A 867 -23.37 -33.02 -8.86
N LEU A 868 -24.13 -32.26 -9.65
CA LEU A 868 -25.38 -32.70 -10.28
C LEU A 868 -25.42 -32.49 -11.79
N CYS A 869 -25.12 -31.27 -12.27
CA CYS A 869 -25.27 -30.87 -13.68
C CYS A 869 -26.58 -31.34 -14.33
N LEU A 870 -27.71 -30.89 -13.75
CA LEU A 870 -29.07 -31.22 -14.23
C LEU A 870 -29.35 -30.67 -15.65
N GLU A 871 -30.42 -31.13 -16.30
CA GLU A 871 -30.66 -30.99 -17.75
C GLU A 871 -30.57 -29.55 -18.28
N ASN A 872 -31.01 -28.56 -17.51
CA ASN A 872 -31.00 -27.14 -17.90
C ASN A 872 -29.73 -26.38 -17.45
N SER A 873 -28.70 -27.09 -17.01
CA SER A 873 -27.41 -26.52 -16.61
C SER A 873 -26.37 -26.57 -17.75
N PRO A 874 -25.43 -25.61 -17.82
CA PRO A 874 -24.43 -25.52 -18.90
C PRO A 874 -23.35 -26.63 -18.86
N CYS A 875 -23.30 -27.43 -17.78
CA CYS A 875 -22.42 -28.59 -17.68
C CYS A 875 -23.12 -29.93 -18.01
N HIS A 876 -24.37 -29.88 -18.48
CA HIS A 876 -25.11 -31.06 -18.91
C HIS A 876 -24.73 -31.52 -20.32
N ASP A 877 -24.65 -32.84 -20.52
CA ASP A 877 -24.39 -33.53 -21.80
C ASP A 877 -23.35 -32.85 -22.71
N ILE A 878 -22.15 -32.62 -22.16
CA ILE A 878 -21.01 -32.07 -22.90
C ILE A 878 -20.54 -33.10 -23.94
N THR A 879 -20.34 -32.67 -25.18
CA THR A 879 -19.75 -33.51 -26.24
C THR A 879 -18.25 -33.73 -25.97
N PRO A 880 -17.76 -34.98 -25.80
CA PRO A 880 -16.34 -35.24 -25.67
C PRO A 880 -15.63 -34.92 -26.99
N GLN A 881 -14.53 -34.16 -26.92
CA GLN A 881 -13.72 -33.81 -28.10
C GLN A 881 -12.68 -34.88 -28.47
N ASN A 882 -12.36 -35.79 -27.55
CA ASN A 882 -11.36 -36.84 -27.68
C ASN A 882 -11.91 -38.15 -27.08
N ILE A 883 -11.09 -39.21 -27.06
CA ILE A 883 -11.40 -40.48 -26.38
C ILE A 883 -11.52 -40.37 -24.85
N PHE A 884 -11.20 -39.21 -24.27
CA PHE A 884 -11.33 -38.93 -22.84
C PHE A 884 -12.75 -38.46 -22.49
N ALA A 885 -13.17 -38.70 -21.25
CA ALA A 885 -14.43 -38.19 -20.73
C ALA A 885 -14.45 -36.64 -20.79
N PRO A 886 -15.63 -36.01 -20.99
CA PRO A 886 -15.71 -34.56 -21.09
C PRO A 886 -15.27 -33.87 -19.80
N GLU A 887 -14.69 -32.69 -19.98
CA GLU A 887 -14.19 -31.80 -18.94
C GLU A 887 -14.98 -30.47 -18.93
N PHE A 888 -15.02 -29.81 -17.79
CA PHE A 888 -15.66 -28.50 -17.63
C PHE A 888 -14.95 -27.66 -16.58
N PHE A 889 -14.87 -26.36 -16.78
CA PHE A 889 -14.28 -25.42 -15.83
C PHE A 889 -15.40 -24.66 -15.14
N LEU A 890 -15.46 -24.74 -13.81
CA LEU A 890 -16.41 -24.01 -12.98
C LEU A 890 -15.71 -22.83 -12.31
N LYS A 891 -16.33 -21.65 -12.38
CA LYS A 891 -15.89 -20.45 -11.65
C LYS A 891 -16.71 -20.34 -10.37
N LEU A 892 -16.07 -20.59 -9.24
CA LEU A 892 -16.70 -20.54 -7.93
C LEU A 892 -16.42 -19.21 -7.23
N LEU A 893 -17.45 -18.66 -6.60
CA LEU A 893 -17.42 -17.54 -5.68
C LEU A 893 -17.63 -18.06 -4.26
N VAL A 894 -16.76 -17.65 -3.35
CA VAL A 894 -16.90 -17.86 -1.91
C VAL A 894 -16.92 -16.50 -1.23
N SER A 895 -17.87 -16.29 -0.31
CA SER A 895 -17.95 -15.05 0.48
C SER A 895 -18.49 -15.29 1.88
N ASN A 896 -17.91 -14.64 2.88
CA ASN A 896 -18.41 -14.65 4.27
C ASN A 896 -19.40 -13.51 4.59
N ARG A 897 -19.66 -12.62 3.61
CA ARG A 897 -20.43 -11.37 3.79
C ARG A 897 -21.84 -11.63 4.28
N GLY A 898 -22.19 -11.03 5.42
CA GLY A 898 -23.53 -11.12 6.01
C GLY A 898 -23.92 -12.51 6.54
N VAL A 899 -22.99 -13.48 6.55
CA VAL A 899 -23.22 -14.85 7.07
C VAL A 899 -22.25 -15.22 8.20
N ASP A 900 -21.05 -14.64 8.21
CA ASP A 900 -20.12 -14.73 9.34
C ASP A 900 -20.09 -13.41 10.12
N THR A 901 -20.22 -13.50 11.44
CA THR A 901 -20.13 -12.36 12.34
C THR A 901 -18.84 -12.35 13.17
N SER A 902 -17.88 -13.24 12.88
CA SER A 902 -16.65 -13.42 13.64
C SER A 902 -15.56 -12.38 13.37
N THR A 903 -15.57 -11.75 12.18
CA THR A 903 -14.55 -10.80 11.68
C THR A 903 -15.21 -9.56 11.06
N TYR A 904 -14.48 -8.45 10.99
CA TYR A 904 -14.82 -7.26 10.20
C TYR A 904 -14.36 -7.37 8.73
N CYS A 905 -13.72 -8.46 8.33
CA CYS A 905 -13.33 -8.70 6.94
C CYS A 905 -14.50 -9.23 6.10
N ASP A 906 -14.83 -8.50 5.03
CA ASP A 906 -15.55 -9.02 3.86
C ASP A 906 -14.56 -9.84 3.03
N TYR A 907 -14.47 -11.13 3.35
CA TYR A 907 -13.66 -12.08 2.62
C TYR A 907 -14.44 -12.58 1.42
N GLN A 908 -13.95 -12.22 0.23
CA GLN A 908 -14.45 -12.72 -1.05
C GLN A 908 -13.30 -13.38 -1.82
N LEU A 909 -13.55 -14.57 -2.34
CA LEU A 909 -12.62 -15.32 -3.20
C LEU A 909 -13.35 -15.80 -4.44
N ILE A 910 -12.71 -15.67 -5.60
CA ILE A 910 -13.13 -16.32 -6.84
C ILE A 910 -12.00 -17.22 -7.31
N PHE A 911 -12.30 -18.50 -7.55
CA PHE A 911 -11.33 -19.46 -8.07
C PHE A 911 -11.96 -20.34 -9.15
N VAL A 912 -11.12 -20.97 -9.97
CA VAL A 912 -11.55 -21.89 -11.01
C VAL A 912 -11.27 -23.32 -10.56
N LEU A 913 -12.21 -24.21 -10.85
CA LEU A 913 -12.13 -25.62 -10.52
C LEU A 913 -12.33 -26.42 -11.81
N HIS A 914 -11.37 -27.31 -12.11
CA HIS A 914 -11.38 -28.14 -13.29
C HIS A 914 -12.09 -29.47 -12.99
N MET A 915 -13.30 -29.65 -13.52
CA MET A 915 -14.06 -30.88 -13.38
C MET A 915 -13.76 -31.82 -14.55
N HIS A 916 -13.50 -33.10 -14.27
CA HIS A 916 -13.35 -34.14 -15.28
C HIS A 916 -14.26 -35.34 -14.99
N GLY A 917 -14.46 -36.19 -15.99
CA GLY A 917 -15.29 -37.40 -15.84
C GLY A 917 -16.80 -37.12 -15.79
N LEU A 918 -17.26 -36.01 -16.40
CA LEU A 918 -18.70 -35.70 -16.44
C LEU A 918 -19.46 -36.80 -17.21
N PRO A 919 -20.63 -37.26 -16.71
CA PRO A 919 -21.41 -38.29 -17.36
C PRO A 919 -22.06 -37.77 -18.64
N LEU A 920 -22.06 -38.61 -19.69
CA LEU A 920 -22.85 -38.38 -20.90
C LEU A 920 -24.34 -38.57 -20.57
N SER A 921 -25.24 -37.87 -21.29
CA SER A 921 -26.68 -38.11 -21.09
C SER A 921 -27.05 -39.57 -21.41
N GLY A 922 -28.08 -40.10 -20.76
CA GLY A 922 -28.56 -41.46 -21.03
C GLY A 922 -28.91 -41.67 -22.51
N LYS A 923 -29.45 -40.64 -23.17
CA LYS A 923 -29.74 -40.63 -24.62
C LYS A 923 -28.45 -40.75 -25.45
N ARG A 924 -27.43 -39.94 -25.16
CA ARG A 924 -26.16 -39.96 -25.92
C ARG A 924 -25.33 -41.20 -25.63
N SER A 925 -25.29 -41.67 -24.38
CA SER A 925 -24.64 -42.94 -24.01
C SER A 925 -25.27 -44.12 -24.76
N LEU A 926 -26.60 -44.21 -24.77
CA LEU A 926 -27.33 -45.24 -25.52
C LEU A 926 -27.12 -45.12 -27.04
N PHE A 927 -27.08 -43.92 -27.60
CA PHE A 927 -26.73 -43.69 -29.00
C PHE A 927 -25.32 -44.18 -29.34
N ILE A 928 -24.30 -43.84 -28.53
CA ILE A 928 -22.93 -44.31 -28.71
C ILE A 928 -22.87 -45.84 -28.65
N VAL A 929 -23.55 -46.47 -27.67
CA VAL A 929 -23.62 -47.92 -27.56
C VAL A 929 -24.26 -48.56 -28.80
N ILE A 930 -25.37 -48.02 -29.31
CA ILE A 930 -26.00 -48.51 -30.55
C ILE A 930 -25.06 -48.38 -31.74
N VAL A 931 -24.39 -47.25 -31.91
CA VAL A 931 -23.44 -47.02 -33.02
C VAL A 931 -22.24 -47.96 -32.90
N SER A 932 -21.64 -48.11 -31.73
CA SER A 932 -20.52 -49.03 -31.48
C SER A 932 -20.90 -50.48 -31.73
N ILE A 933 -22.08 -50.93 -31.26
CA ILE A 933 -22.58 -52.29 -31.54
C ILE A 933 -22.83 -52.47 -33.03
N SER A 934 -23.45 -51.50 -33.70
CA SER A 934 -23.71 -51.57 -35.16
C SER A 934 -22.41 -51.66 -35.97
N LEU A 935 -21.38 -50.93 -35.56
CA LEU A 935 -20.07 -50.93 -36.20
C LEU A 935 -19.30 -52.25 -35.93
N LEU A 936 -19.38 -52.78 -34.71
CA LEU A 936 -18.84 -54.11 -34.37
C LEU A 936 -19.53 -55.24 -35.15
N VAL A 937 -20.87 -55.25 -35.19
CA VAL A 937 -21.65 -56.20 -35.98
C VAL A 937 -21.34 -56.06 -37.47
N GLY A 938 -21.23 -54.82 -37.97
CA GLY A 938 -20.82 -54.53 -39.34
C GLY A 938 -19.42 -55.09 -39.68
N LEU A 939 -18.44 -54.92 -38.79
CA LEU A 939 -17.10 -55.49 -38.94
C LEU A 939 -17.11 -57.03 -38.90
N VAL A 940 -17.91 -57.64 -38.02
CA VAL A 940 -18.06 -59.11 -37.95
C VAL A 940 -18.72 -59.65 -39.22
N VAL A 941 -19.77 -59.00 -39.73
CA VAL A 941 -20.43 -59.37 -41.00
C VAL A 941 -19.47 -59.17 -42.18
N PHE A 942 -18.71 -58.07 -42.22
CA PHE A 942 -17.69 -57.84 -43.24
C PHE A 942 -16.56 -58.88 -43.18
N TYR A 943 -16.12 -59.28 -41.99
CA TYR A 943 -15.13 -60.34 -41.80
C TYR A 943 -15.65 -61.72 -42.26
N ILE A 944 -16.91 -62.06 -41.97
CA ILE A 944 -17.55 -63.29 -42.45
C ILE A 944 -17.71 -63.26 -43.98
N LEU A 945 -18.16 -62.14 -44.56
CA LEU A 945 -18.23 -61.95 -46.02
C LEU A 945 -16.85 -62.05 -46.66
N PHE A 946 -15.81 -61.47 -46.05
CA PHE A 946 -14.44 -61.58 -46.51
C PHE A 946 -13.96 -63.04 -46.48
N LEU A 947 -14.19 -63.79 -45.40
CA LEU A 947 -13.86 -65.22 -45.31
C LEU A 947 -14.61 -66.08 -46.35
N LEU A 948 -15.87 -65.75 -46.66
CA LEU A 948 -16.67 -66.45 -47.68
C LEU A 948 -16.24 -66.09 -49.12
N LEU A 949 -15.90 -64.82 -49.37
CA LEU A 949 -15.47 -64.34 -50.69
C LEU A 949 -14.01 -64.67 -50.99
N TRP A 950 -13.15 -64.79 -49.98
CA TRP A 950 -11.72 -65.12 -50.11
C TRP A 950 -11.44 -66.35 -50.99
N PRO A 951 -12.06 -67.53 -50.79
CA PRO A 951 -11.85 -68.69 -51.68
C PRO A 951 -12.32 -68.45 -53.12
N HIS A 952 -13.33 -67.59 -53.35
CA HIS A 952 -13.76 -67.21 -54.70
C HIS A 952 -12.80 -66.21 -55.35
N ILE A 953 -12.31 -65.23 -54.59
CA ILE A 953 -11.28 -64.28 -55.03
C ILE A 953 -9.98 -65.02 -55.36
N VAL A 954 -9.55 -65.97 -54.54
CA VAL A 954 -8.37 -66.82 -54.82
C VAL A 954 -8.55 -67.64 -56.09
N ARG A 955 -9.72 -68.27 -56.33
CA ARG A 955 -10.01 -68.98 -57.59
C ARG A 955 -10.01 -68.04 -58.80
N ALA A 956 -10.62 -66.86 -58.67
CA ALA A 956 -10.63 -65.85 -59.72
C ALA A 956 -9.21 -65.34 -60.03
N TRP A 957 -8.38 -65.10 -59.00
CA TRP A 957 -7.00 -64.66 -59.13
C TRP A 957 -6.10 -65.72 -59.78
N ILE A 958 -6.30 -67.00 -59.44
CA ILE A 958 -5.62 -68.12 -60.12
C ILE A 958 -6.04 -68.19 -61.60
N SER A 959 -7.33 -68.05 -61.91
CA SER A 959 -7.82 -68.03 -63.30
C SER A 959 -7.31 -66.81 -64.08
N LEU A 960 -7.23 -65.64 -63.45
CA LEU A 960 -6.70 -64.41 -64.05
C LEU A 960 -5.20 -64.55 -64.33
N ARG A 961 -4.44 -65.09 -63.37
CA ARG A 961 -3.00 -65.38 -63.52
C ARG A 961 -2.73 -66.40 -64.62
N TRP A 962 -3.60 -67.40 -64.80
CA TRP A 962 -3.53 -68.36 -65.91
C TRP A 962 -3.81 -67.68 -67.27
N LYS A 963 -4.80 -66.77 -67.33
CA LYS A 963 -5.07 -65.95 -68.54
C LYS A 963 -3.91 -65.02 -68.88
N ILE A 964 -3.32 -64.33 -67.91
CA ILE A 964 -2.19 -63.41 -68.11
C ILE A 964 -0.95 -64.18 -68.58
N ASN A 965 -0.64 -65.34 -67.99
CA ASN A 965 0.48 -66.17 -68.43
C ASN A 965 0.29 -66.69 -69.87
N ASN A 966 -0.93 -67.03 -70.29
CA ASN A 966 -1.19 -67.43 -71.68
C ASN A 966 -1.11 -66.28 -72.70
N ILE A 967 -1.36 -65.04 -72.28
CA ILE A 967 -1.18 -63.85 -73.13
C ILE A 967 0.31 -63.50 -73.28
N MET A 968 1.12 -63.70 -72.24
CA MET A 968 2.59 -63.54 -72.33
C MET A 968 3.28 -64.67 -73.10
N ALA A 969 2.64 -65.83 -73.28
CA ALA A 969 3.23 -67.00 -73.94
C ALA A 969 3.02 -67.05 -75.47
N SER A 970 2.24 -66.13 -76.06
CA SER A 970 1.92 -66.16 -77.50
C SER A 970 2.82 -65.29 -78.39
N GLU A 971 3.73 -64.47 -77.84
CA GLU A 971 4.62 -63.60 -78.62
C GLU A 971 6.08 -63.62 -78.14
N SER A 972 6.79 -64.75 -78.31
CA SER A 972 8.23 -64.76 -78.63
C SER A 972 8.79 -66.17 -78.88
N TYR A 973 8.50 -66.77 -80.04
CA TYR A 973 9.25 -67.91 -80.56
C TYR A 973 9.93 -67.51 -81.88
N TYR A 974 11.15 -66.95 -81.80
CA TYR A 974 12.14 -67.09 -82.88
C TYR A 974 13.56 -67.22 -82.31
N THR A 975 14.09 -68.41 -82.54
CA THR A 975 15.46 -68.95 -82.42
C THR A 975 16.64 -67.99 -82.54
N TYR A 976 17.71 -68.21 -81.75
CA TYR A 976 18.99 -68.88 -82.10
C TYR A 976 19.95 -68.79 -80.88
N ALA A 977 20.38 -69.90 -80.24
CA ALA A 977 21.70 -70.56 -80.41
C ALA A 977 22.85 -69.58 -80.77
N THR A 978 23.97 -69.41 -80.05
CA THR A 978 24.92 -70.33 -79.36
C THR A 978 25.68 -69.59 -78.22
N SER A 979 26.66 -70.08 -77.42
CA SER A 979 27.30 -71.40 -77.13
C SER A 979 28.03 -71.37 -75.76
N ASN A 980 28.37 -72.55 -75.22
CA ASN A 980 29.35 -72.81 -74.13
C ASN A 980 30.82 -72.75 -74.64
N PRO A 981 31.89 -72.84 -73.79
CA PRO A 981 32.08 -72.27 -72.44
C PRO A 981 33.54 -71.76 -72.13
N ALA A 982 33.73 -71.22 -70.91
CA ALA A 982 34.94 -71.31 -70.04
C ALA A 982 36.14 -70.32 -70.17
N PHE A 983 36.78 -70.08 -69.01
CA PHE A 983 38.03 -69.32 -68.70
C PHE A 983 38.02 -67.79 -69.01
N SER A 984 38.71 -66.89 -68.29
CA SER A 984 39.28 -66.88 -66.93
C SER A 984 39.81 -65.47 -66.54
N PHE A 985 39.80 -65.13 -65.25
CA PHE A 985 40.69 -64.19 -64.51
C PHE A 985 41.10 -62.79 -65.06
N GLN A 986 40.86 -61.77 -64.20
CA GLN A 986 41.63 -60.52 -63.98
C GLN A 986 41.85 -59.49 -65.11
N SER A 987 41.39 -58.25 -64.86
CA SER A 987 42.26 -57.13 -64.39
C SER A 987 41.46 -55.82 -64.17
N HIS A 988 42.11 -54.78 -63.63
CA HIS A 988 41.48 -53.57 -63.04
C HIS A 988 41.19 -52.40 -64.01
N SER A 989 40.26 -51.54 -63.56
CA SER A 989 39.91 -50.13 -63.92
C SER A 989 38.52 -50.00 -64.57
N GLY A 990 37.71 -48.95 -64.35
CA GLY A 990 37.80 -47.76 -63.47
C GLY A 990 36.89 -46.65 -64.02
N SER A 991 36.15 -45.90 -63.17
CA SER A 991 35.24 -44.75 -63.51
C SER A 991 34.03 -45.05 -64.44
N GLU A 992 32.86 -44.37 -64.41
CA GLU A 992 32.30 -43.29 -63.56
C GLU A 992 30.75 -43.18 -63.73
N GLN A 993 30.06 -42.54 -62.75
CA GLN A 993 28.80 -41.75 -62.86
C GLN A 993 27.46 -42.40 -63.38
N SER A 994 26.24 -41.96 -63.00
CA SER A 994 25.72 -41.16 -61.87
C SER A 994 24.15 -41.16 -61.83
N TYR A 995 23.59 -40.68 -60.71
CA TYR A 995 22.27 -40.00 -60.49
C TYR A 995 20.97 -40.71 -60.00
N LYS A 996 20.51 -40.23 -58.82
CA LYS A 996 19.14 -39.97 -58.28
C LYS A 996 18.20 -41.14 -57.92
N GLU A 997 17.80 -41.30 -56.65
CA GLU A 997 16.73 -40.59 -55.86
C GLU A 997 15.30 -40.81 -56.42
N GLY A 998 14.26 -41.20 -55.65
CA GLY A 998 14.19 -41.58 -54.22
C GLY A 998 12.74 -41.69 -53.68
N SER A 999 12.60 -41.81 -52.35
CA SER A 999 11.39 -41.62 -51.50
C SER A 999 10.48 -42.82 -51.09
N LYS A 1000 10.28 -42.91 -49.75
CA LYS A 1000 9.16 -43.51 -48.94
C LYS A 1000 8.85 -45.03 -49.08
N GLU A 1001 8.31 -45.74 -48.08
CA GLU A 1001 7.64 -45.36 -46.81
C GLU A 1001 7.92 -46.39 -45.67
N GLU A 1002 7.29 -46.20 -44.50
CA GLU A 1002 7.38 -47.00 -43.24
C GLU A 1002 6.93 -48.47 -43.45
N THR A 1003 7.16 -49.48 -42.59
CA THR A 1003 7.05 -49.57 -41.11
C THR A 1003 7.53 -50.97 -40.66
N ILE A 1004 7.81 -51.23 -39.37
CA ILE A 1004 7.19 -52.32 -38.56
C ILE A 1004 7.69 -52.36 -37.10
N VAL A 1005 6.77 -52.76 -36.22
CA VAL A 1005 6.81 -52.75 -34.74
C VAL A 1005 7.38 -54.04 -34.13
N LYS A 1006 8.12 -53.92 -33.00
CA LYS A 1006 7.99 -54.70 -31.73
C LYS A 1006 8.93 -54.06 -30.66
N LYS A 1007 8.50 -53.75 -29.42
CA LYS A 1007 8.25 -54.66 -28.26
C LYS A 1007 9.51 -55.49 -27.93
N GLU A 1008 10.13 -55.47 -26.73
CA GLU A 1008 9.63 -55.29 -25.35
C GLU A 1008 10.67 -54.69 -24.36
N VAL A 1009 10.16 -53.99 -23.32
CA VAL A 1009 10.49 -54.03 -21.87
C VAL A 1009 11.96 -54.19 -21.38
N VAL A 1010 12.41 -53.29 -20.49
CA VAL A 1010 12.93 -53.53 -19.10
C VAL A 1010 13.75 -52.31 -18.62
N ALA A 1011 13.54 -51.93 -17.34
CA ALA A 1011 14.27 -50.94 -16.52
C ALA A 1011 14.11 -49.45 -16.87
#